data_AF-A0A7S8EAQ2-F1
#
_entry.id   AF-A0A7S8EAQ2-F1
#
_cell.length_a   1.000
_cell.length_b   1.000
_cell.length_c   1.000
_cell.angle_alpha   90.00
_cell.angle_beta   90.00
_cell.angle_gamma   90.00
#
_symmetry.space_group_name_H-M   'P 1'
#
loop_
_entity.id
_entity.type
_entity.pdbx_description
1 polymer ?
#
loop_
_entity_poly.entity_id
_entity_poly.type
_entity_poly.pdbx_seq_one_letter_code
_entity_poly.pdbx_strand_id
1 'polypeptide(L)'
;MMERAGSILAADFGSVNNRVVLVDVVEGTYRLVSRASGAATVGFPIDDASIGLRRLVDDIGKRTGRTFYDKAGDIISPEGTDRSGVEAFVTTATAGRPMRVALVGLVPEVSLASARRVLSSAFVEIVTVLSLADGRSEEDRLNELILNRPDVILITGGTDAGAERALRTMLSPVKIALQVQEPATRPSILYAGNNKLVATVESIFNDLATVVYSDNVRPSLENENIDAARARFTQVFNTYNMRQRGSFRNVTSDTGIVPTARGYSLVAEYIARTTEQNVLAVDMGSATTIMVASFRGQTDTIVETNYGLGYGAPALVRAAGPDAVRQWLPFESSPEQVLNYAQNKASRPGSIPLDVRDLYFEHGMLRAGVQHMLAKHRGDWPGAGSQGALNDVNLILAAGKGLTGTGHPGWNLLLVADTVQPSGVTVVKADPHGLIPAIGAVATINAEAAAQLLANDDLEHLGTLISLEGKPDPERVAVSMTVITDDGESFKQDLYGGEILLLPVRVGRAITVRLKAGRGLRIGGSRTLRQRIHGGSAGILIDARGRAIDLPADAATRAVQIPKWAAHVAGIDAHTIPDEWLVPVASSGASLDAMFDAALSADAGPSSRDMQRAAAAEDDFFSDVGIDPDLDDFLSDDDPFADLDELRNLS
;
A
#
# COMPACT_ATOMS: atom_id res chain seq x y z
N MET A 1 15.00 -2.86 -33.61
CA MET A 1 15.99 -3.94 -33.73
C MET A 1 15.85 -4.76 -32.46
N MET A 2 15.16 -5.90 -32.50
CA MET A 2 15.14 -6.89 -31.41
C MET A 2 15.52 -8.21 -32.08
N GLU A 3 16.79 -8.56 -32.04
CA GLU A 3 17.35 -9.69 -32.81
C GLU A 3 17.95 -10.79 -31.93
N ARG A 4 17.68 -10.78 -30.61
CA ARG A 4 17.95 -11.93 -29.74
C ARG A 4 16.88 -12.06 -28.64
N ALA A 5 16.20 -13.20 -28.62
CA ALA A 5 15.45 -13.63 -27.44
C ALA A 5 16.47 -14.06 -26.37
N GLY A 6 16.66 -13.23 -25.35
CA GLY A 6 17.64 -13.43 -24.29
C GLY A 6 17.06 -13.23 -22.89
N SER A 7 17.87 -13.52 -21.87
CA SER A 7 17.43 -13.48 -20.47
C SER A 7 17.14 -12.07 -19.97
N ILE A 8 16.21 -11.93 -19.04
CA ILE A 8 15.80 -10.64 -18.48
C ILE A 8 15.92 -10.70 -16.96
N LEU A 9 16.64 -9.75 -16.38
CA LEU A 9 16.68 -9.54 -14.94
C LEU A 9 15.70 -8.43 -14.58
N ALA A 10 14.83 -8.66 -13.60
CA ALA A 10 13.91 -7.64 -13.12
C ALA A 10 14.05 -7.47 -11.60
N ALA A 11 14.24 -6.23 -11.14
CA ALA A 11 14.33 -5.92 -9.71
C ALA A 11 13.22 -4.96 -9.27
N ASP A 12 12.51 -5.34 -8.20
CA ASP A 12 11.50 -4.50 -7.54
C ASP A 12 12.03 -4.03 -6.17
N PHE A 13 12.06 -2.71 -5.98
CA PHE A 13 12.53 -2.06 -4.77
C PHE A 13 11.34 -1.59 -3.92
N GLY A 14 11.10 -2.30 -2.81
CA GLY A 14 10.11 -1.94 -1.80
C GLY A 14 10.73 -1.26 -0.59
N SER A 15 9.91 -0.68 0.29
CA SER A 15 10.39 0.05 1.48
C SER A 15 10.99 -0.85 2.57
N VAL A 16 10.66 -2.14 2.60
CA VAL A 16 11.18 -3.11 3.57
C VAL A 16 11.92 -4.27 2.91
N ASN A 17 11.45 -4.71 1.74
CA ASN A 17 12.07 -5.82 1.01
C ASN A 17 12.28 -5.44 -0.45
N ASN A 18 13.43 -5.85 -0.97
CA ASN A 18 13.72 -5.89 -2.39
C ASN A 18 13.44 -7.30 -2.92
N ARG A 19 13.16 -7.39 -4.22
CA ARG A 19 12.94 -8.65 -4.93
C ARG A 19 13.67 -8.58 -6.27
N VAL A 20 14.28 -9.69 -6.67
CA VAL A 20 14.90 -9.82 -7.98
C VAL A 20 14.45 -11.14 -8.58
N VAL A 21 14.09 -11.11 -9.86
CA VAL A 21 13.72 -12.29 -10.64
C VAL A 21 14.56 -12.36 -11.90
N LEU A 22 14.94 -13.58 -12.26
CA LEU A 22 15.60 -13.90 -13.51
C LEU A 22 14.61 -14.67 -14.39
N VAL A 23 14.31 -14.09 -15.53
CA VAL A 23 13.48 -14.67 -16.58
C VAL A 23 14.38 -15.11 -17.73
N ASP A 24 14.11 -16.26 -18.31
CA ASP A 24 14.90 -16.81 -19.41
C ASP A 24 14.05 -17.62 -20.37
N VAL A 25 14.59 -17.90 -21.55
CA VAL A 25 13.91 -18.72 -22.56
C VAL A 25 14.22 -20.19 -22.30
N VAL A 26 13.20 -20.95 -21.91
CA VAL A 26 13.26 -22.39 -21.66
C VAL A 26 12.29 -23.08 -22.62
N GLU A 27 12.82 -23.98 -23.45
CA GLU A 27 12.02 -24.68 -24.49
C GLU A 27 11.28 -23.74 -25.45
N GLY A 28 11.87 -22.56 -25.72
CA GLY A 28 11.29 -21.56 -26.63
C GLY A 28 10.24 -20.64 -25.98
N THR A 29 9.97 -20.77 -24.68
CA THR A 29 9.09 -19.84 -23.94
C THR A 29 9.81 -19.17 -22.78
N TYR A 30 9.48 -17.90 -22.53
CA TYR A 30 9.96 -17.17 -21.36
C TYR A 30 9.38 -17.78 -20.09
N ARG A 31 10.26 -18.15 -19.14
CA ARG A 31 9.90 -18.72 -17.83
C ARG A 31 10.71 -18.05 -16.73
N LEU A 32 10.14 -18.03 -15.52
CA LEU A 32 10.87 -17.68 -14.31
C LEU A 32 11.92 -18.78 -14.00
N VAL A 33 13.20 -18.43 -14.01
CA VAL A 33 14.30 -19.37 -13.74
C VAL A 33 14.77 -19.29 -12.30
N SER A 34 14.89 -18.09 -11.75
CA SER A 34 15.35 -17.90 -10.37
C SER A 34 14.78 -16.63 -9.78
N ARG A 35 14.77 -16.57 -8.45
CA ARG A 35 14.32 -15.41 -7.68
C ARG A 35 15.08 -15.29 -6.37
N ALA A 36 15.19 -14.05 -5.89
CA ALA A 36 15.72 -13.72 -4.59
C ALA A 36 14.91 -12.59 -3.95
N SER A 37 14.83 -12.59 -2.61
CA SER A 37 14.26 -11.48 -1.85
C SER A 37 15.07 -11.26 -0.58
N GLY A 38 15.13 -10.02 -0.11
CA GLY A 38 15.82 -9.65 1.12
C GLY A 38 15.56 -8.21 1.51
N ALA A 39 16.13 -7.79 2.65
CA ALA A 39 15.90 -6.47 3.21
C ALA A 39 16.23 -5.33 2.23
N ALA A 40 15.40 -4.30 2.21
CA ALA A 40 15.66 -3.10 1.44
C ALA A 40 16.83 -2.31 2.04
N THR A 41 17.55 -1.60 1.17
CA THR A 41 18.64 -0.68 1.54
C THR A 41 18.36 0.76 1.04
N VAL A 42 17.13 0.98 0.57
CA VAL A 42 16.59 2.30 0.19
C VAL A 42 16.21 3.05 1.47
N GLY A 43 16.66 4.29 1.62
CA GLY A 43 16.51 5.08 2.84
C GLY A 43 17.56 4.77 3.92
N PHE A 44 17.59 5.61 4.95
CA PHE A 44 18.58 5.55 6.04
C PHE A 44 18.51 4.21 6.82
N PRO A 45 19.65 3.74 7.36
CA PRO A 45 20.96 4.41 7.41
C PRO A 45 21.85 4.19 6.17
N ILE A 46 21.47 3.30 5.25
CA ILE A 46 22.31 2.93 4.11
C ILE A 46 22.08 3.88 2.93
N ASP A 47 20.81 4.12 2.59
CA ASP A 47 20.36 4.99 1.51
C ASP A 47 21.01 4.71 0.14
N ASP A 48 21.19 3.42 -0.19
CA ASP A 48 21.72 2.95 -1.48
C ASP A 48 21.10 1.60 -1.87
N ALA A 49 20.25 1.61 -2.90
CA ALA A 49 19.55 0.46 -3.46
C ALA A 49 20.49 -0.55 -4.12
N SER A 50 21.65 -0.12 -4.63
CA SER A 50 22.61 -1.00 -5.32
C SER A 50 23.20 -2.06 -4.40
N ILE A 51 23.31 -1.77 -3.09
CA ILE A 51 23.82 -2.71 -2.08
C ILE A 51 22.85 -3.89 -1.92
N GLY A 52 21.56 -3.58 -1.73
CA GLY A 52 20.51 -4.58 -1.65
C GLY A 52 20.35 -5.36 -2.96
N LEU A 53 20.45 -4.67 -4.11
CA LEU A 53 20.42 -5.29 -5.44
C LEU A 53 21.55 -6.31 -5.61
N ARG A 54 22.80 -5.90 -5.36
CA ARG A 54 24.00 -6.75 -5.52
C ARG A 54 23.89 -8.03 -4.71
N ARG A 55 23.47 -7.93 -3.45
CA ARG A 55 23.25 -9.11 -2.59
C ARG A 55 22.27 -10.11 -3.22
N LEU A 56 21.14 -9.63 -3.75
CA LEU A 56 20.11 -10.49 -4.33
C LEU A 56 20.54 -11.09 -5.69
N VAL A 57 21.24 -10.31 -6.50
CA VAL A 57 21.78 -10.77 -7.79
C VAL A 57 22.90 -11.80 -7.57
N ASP A 58 23.76 -11.62 -6.57
CA ASP A 58 24.79 -12.59 -6.20
C ASP A 58 24.16 -13.92 -5.76
N ASP A 59 23.05 -13.88 -5.02
CA ASP A 59 22.32 -15.09 -4.62
C ASP A 59 21.68 -15.81 -5.82
N ILE A 60 21.18 -15.07 -6.80
CA ILE A 60 20.74 -15.64 -8.09
C ILE A 60 21.93 -16.24 -8.84
N GLY A 61 23.08 -15.56 -8.86
CA GLY A 61 24.32 -16.04 -9.48
C GLY A 61 24.79 -17.36 -8.90
N LYS A 62 24.84 -17.49 -7.56
CA LYS A 62 25.20 -18.73 -6.86
C LYS A 62 24.29 -19.91 -7.22
N ARG A 63 22.98 -19.66 -7.40
CA ARG A 63 21.99 -20.71 -7.73
C ARG A 63 22.00 -21.11 -9.20
N THR A 64 22.29 -20.16 -10.09
CA THR A 64 22.25 -20.37 -11.54
C THR A 64 23.62 -20.69 -12.14
N GLY A 65 24.71 -20.48 -11.39
CA GLY A 65 26.08 -20.59 -11.90
C GLY A 65 26.48 -19.46 -12.85
N ARG A 66 25.72 -18.35 -12.86
CA ARG A 66 25.94 -17.20 -13.77
C ARG A 66 26.64 -16.04 -13.06
N THR A 67 27.40 -15.27 -13.84
CA THR A 67 27.99 -13.99 -13.41
C THR A 67 27.21 -12.85 -14.03
N PHE A 68 26.73 -11.91 -13.22
CA PHE A 68 25.90 -10.79 -13.68
C PHE A 68 26.60 -9.44 -13.67
N TYR A 69 27.61 -9.27 -12.81
CA TYR A 69 28.34 -8.01 -12.66
C TYR A 69 29.68 -8.04 -13.39
N ASP A 70 30.04 -6.91 -13.99
CA ASP A 70 31.38 -6.69 -14.50
C ASP A 70 32.35 -6.25 -13.38
N LYS A 71 33.58 -5.89 -13.76
CA LYS A 71 34.60 -5.42 -12.81
C LYS A 71 34.31 -4.02 -12.24
N ALA A 72 33.50 -3.21 -12.93
CA ALA A 72 33.06 -1.90 -12.46
C ALA A 72 31.89 -2.00 -11.47
N GLY A 73 31.24 -3.17 -11.42
CA GLY A 73 30.11 -3.45 -10.55
C GLY A 73 28.76 -3.13 -11.20
N ASP A 74 28.72 -2.97 -12.52
CA ASP A 74 27.53 -2.76 -13.34
C ASP A 74 27.01 -4.10 -13.86
N ILE A 75 25.70 -4.19 -14.11
CA ILE A 75 25.10 -5.39 -14.70
C ILE A 75 25.56 -5.48 -16.16
N ILE A 76 26.14 -6.63 -16.52
CA ILE A 76 26.58 -6.92 -17.88
C ILE A 76 25.34 -7.01 -18.78
N SER A 77 25.28 -6.14 -19.80
CA SER A 77 24.29 -6.16 -20.88
C SER A 77 24.94 -5.67 -22.18
N PRO A 78 24.71 -6.31 -23.34
CA PRO A 78 23.84 -7.49 -23.55
C PRO A 78 24.47 -8.79 -23.03
N GLU A 79 23.72 -9.89 -23.10
CA GLU A 79 24.13 -11.21 -22.60
C GLU A 79 25.32 -11.79 -23.40
N GLY A 80 26.35 -12.24 -22.69
CA GLY A 80 27.52 -12.90 -23.24
C GLY A 80 27.24 -14.32 -23.76
N THR A 81 28.10 -14.82 -24.66
CA THR A 81 27.98 -16.19 -25.20
C THR A 81 28.16 -17.28 -24.14
N ASP A 82 28.84 -16.94 -23.04
CA ASP A 82 29.04 -17.76 -21.85
C ASP A 82 27.90 -17.61 -20.82
N ARG A 83 26.81 -16.93 -21.19
CA ARG A 83 25.63 -16.64 -20.34
C ARG A 83 25.95 -15.69 -19.17
N SER A 84 27.06 -14.96 -19.26
CA SER A 84 27.32 -13.82 -18.38
C SER A 84 26.38 -12.65 -18.71
N GLY A 85 25.97 -11.90 -17.69
CA GLY A 85 25.03 -10.80 -17.85
C GLY A 85 23.62 -11.23 -18.20
N VAL A 86 22.84 -10.30 -18.74
CA VAL A 86 21.47 -10.49 -19.22
C VAL A 86 21.24 -9.65 -20.49
N GLU A 87 20.23 -10.00 -21.27
CA GLU A 87 19.86 -9.22 -22.47
C GLU A 87 19.17 -7.91 -22.09
N ALA A 88 18.42 -7.90 -20.98
CA ALA A 88 17.83 -6.70 -20.43
C ALA A 88 17.78 -6.74 -18.90
N PHE A 89 17.95 -5.57 -18.29
CA PHE A 89 17.75 -5.32 -16.87
C PHE A 89 16.69 -4.22 -16.68
N VAL A 90 15.59 -4.57 -16.02
CA VAL A 90 14.48 -3.65 -15.74
C VAL A 90 14.24 -3.50 -14.26
N THR A 91 13.72 -2.34 -13.85
CA THR A 91 13.53 -2.03 -12.43
C THR A 91 12.20 -1.37 -12.12
N THR A 92 11.60 -1.75 -10.99
CA THR A 92 10.44 -1.08 -10.41
C THR A 92 10.69 -0.59 -9.00
N ALA A 93 9.97 0.45 -8.55
CA ALA A 93 10.05 0.90 -7.17
C ALA A 93 8.76 1.50 -6.60
N THR A 94 8.60 1.30 -5.30
CA THR A 94 7.67 2.00 -4.36
C THR A 94 8.41 2.42 -3.08
N ALA A 95 9.72 2.59 -3.19
CA ALA A 95 10.61 2.89 -2.07
C ALA A 95 11.25 4.26 -2.21
N GLY A 96 11.74 4.80 -1.09
CA GLY A 96 12.29 6.15 -1.01
C GLY A 96 11.21 7.19 -0.75
N ARG A 97 11.59 8.47 -0.84
CA ARG A 97 10.65 9.59 -0.67
C ARG A 97 9.77 9.71 -1.92
N PRO A 98 8.43 9.63 -1.81
CA PRO A 98 7.54 9.92 -2.92
C PRO A 98 7.84 11.30 -3.51
N MET A 99 7.78 11.42 -4.83
CA MET A 99 8.02 12.70 -5.48
C MET A 99 6.84 13.64 -5.19
N ARG A 100 7.12 14.82 -4.65
CA ARG A 100 6.10 15.78 -4.23
C ARG A 100 5.70 16.63 -5.42
N VAL A 101 4.42 16.61 -5.78
CA VAL A 101 3.90 17.28 -6.98
C VAL A 101 2.88 18.35 -6.61
N ALA A 102 3.04 19.55 -7.16
CA ALA A 102 2.01 20.56 -7.16
C ALA A 102 1.23 20.51 -8.48
N LEU A 103 -0.10 20.47 -8.40
CA LEU A 103 -0.98 20.55 -9.56
C LEU A 103 -1.49 21.97 -9.74
N VAL A 104 -1.37 22.51 -10.95
CA VAL A 104 -1.96 23.79 -11.34
C VAL A 104 -2.86 23.55 -12.53
N GLY A 105 -4.15 23.83 -12.38
CA GLY A 105 -5.14 23.67 -13.44
C GLY A 105 -6.18 24.78 -13.39
N LEU A 106 -7.16 24.75 -14.29
CA LEU A 106 -8.26 25.72 -14.30
C LEU A 106 -9.47 25.19 -13.53
N VAL A 107 -9.97 24.03 -13.95
CA VAL A 107 -11.21 23.41 -13.46
C VAL A 107 -10.89 22.07 -12.79
N PRO A 108 -11.35 21.83 -11.54
CA PRO A 108 -11.14 20.58 -10.81
C PRO A 108 -11.56 19.32 -11.58
N GLU A 109 -12.78 19.32 -12.13
CA GLU A 109 -13.41 18.15 -12.76
C GLU A 109 -12.89 17.85 -14.17
N VAL A 110 -12.14 18.79 -14.76
CA VAL A 110 -11.65 18.68 -16.16
C VAL A 110 -10.12 18.66 -16.19
N SER A 111 -9.47 19.82 -16.05
CA SER A 111 -8.01 19.94 -16.22
C SER A 111 -7.22 19.29 -15.08
N LEU A 112 -7.70 19.41 -13.83
CA LEU A 112 -7.03 18.79 -12.69
C LEU A 112 -7.33 17.28 -12.61
N ALA A 113 -8.54 16.84 -12.98
CA ALA A 113 -8.84 15.43 -13.16
C ALA A 113 -7.91 14.77 -14.20
N SER A 114 -7.68 15.42 -15.34
CA SER A 114 -6.73 14.96 -16.36
C SER A 114 -5.29 14.92 -15.82
N ALA A 115 -4.88 15.94 -15.06
CA ALA A 115 -3.57 15.97 -14.41
C ALA A 115 -3.39 14.82 -13.40
N ARG A 116 -4.42 14.51 -12.60
CA ARG A 116 -4.41 13.35 -11.70
C ARG A 116 -4.29 12.02 -12.45
N ARG A 117 -4.93 11.89 -13.62
CA ARG A 117 -4.77 10.71 -14.50
C ARG A 117 -3.40 10.65 -15.17
N VAL A 118 -2.73 11.77 -15.44
CA VAL A 118 -1.32 11.75 -15.86
C VAL A 118 -0.44 11.15 -14.77
N LEU A 119 -0.73 11.47 -13.51
CA LEU A 119 -0.01 10.95 -12.36
C LEU A 119 -0.48 9.56 -11.91
N SER A 120 -1.57 9.03 -12.46
CA SER A 120 -2.12 7.73 -12.03
C SER A 120 -1.09 6.63 -12.28
N SER A 121 -0.82 5.82 -11.26
CA SER A 121 0.26 4.81 -11.22
C SER A 121 1.67 5.33 -10.92
N ALA A 122 1.90 6.63 -10.78
CA ALA A 122 3.20 7.15 -10.36
C ALA A 122 3.36 7.11 -8.84
N PHE A 123 4.60 7.00 -8.36
CA PHE A 123 4.91 7.04 -6.93
C PHE A 123 5.11 8.50 -6.47
N VAL A 124 3.99 9.21 -6.30
CA VAL A 124 3.96 10.66 -6.06
C VAL A 124 3.05 11.02 -4.90
N GLU A 125 3.36 12.13 -4.23
CA GLU A 125 2.49 12.77 -3.26
C GLU A 125 2.02 14.12 -3.81
N ILE A 126 0.71 14.32 -3.94
CA ILE A 126 0.16 15.61 -4.37
C ILE A 126 0.09 16.53 -3.16
N VAL A 127 1.03 17.46 -3.07
CA VAL A 127 1.19 18.34 -1.89
C VAL A 127 0.46 19.68 -2.02
N THR A 128 0.12 20.07 -3.24
CA THR A 128 -0.59 21.32 -3.51
C THR A 128 -1.46 21.15 -4.75
N VAL A 129 -2.67 21.71 -4.70
CA VAL A 129 -3.56 21.79 -5.87
C VAL A 129 -4.08 23.22 -5.97
N LEU A 130 -3.80 23.89 -7.09
CA LEU A 130 -4.26 25.24 -7.40
C LEU A 130 -5.24 25.18 -8.58
N SER A 131 -6.36 25.89 -8.44
CA SER A 131 -7.37 26.01 -9.50
C SER A 131 -7.85 27.45 -9.66
N LEU A 132 -8.59 27.74 -10.73
CA LEU A 132 -9.21 29.06 -10.87
C LEU A 132 -10.29 29.29 -9.80
N ALA A 133 -11.01 28.22 -9.43
CA ALA A 133 -12.04 28.22 -8.39
C ALA A 133 -11.47 28.14 -6.95
N ASP A 134 -10.16 28.28 -6.81
CA ASP A 134 -9.50 28.23 -5.51
C ASP A 134 -9.91 29.45 -4.66
N GLY A 135 -10.53 29.21 -3.51
CA GLY A 135 -10.99 30.28 -2.61
C GLY A 135 -9.87 31.00 -1.86
N ARG A 136 -8.63 30.48 -1.90
CA ARG A 136 -7.46 31.07 -1.25
C ARG A 136 -7.05 32.39 -1.91
N SER A 137 -6.53 33.31 -1.08
CA SER A 137 -5.91 34.55 -1.56
C SER A 137 -4.65 34.27 -2.40
N GLU A 138 -4.16 35.25 -3.17
CA GLU A 138 -2.92 35.07 -3.93
C GLU A 138 -1.71 34.80 -3.02
N GLU A 139 -1.68 35.41 -1.84
CA GLU A 139 -0.66 35.18 -0.81
C GLU A 139 -0.70 33.75 -0.28
N ASP A 140 -1.89 33.24 0.03
CA ASP A 140 -2.06 31.86 0.48
C ASP A 140 -1.66 30.85 -0.60
N ARG A 141 -2.02 31.10 -1.86
CA ARG A 141 -1.62 30.24 -2.99
C ARG A 141 -0.10 30.24 -3.19
N LEU A 142 0.55 31.38 -2.97
CA LEU A 142 2.01 31.50 -3.00
C LEU A 142 2.64 30.72 -1.84
N ASN A 143 2.14 30.92 -0.62
CA ASN A 143 2.60 30.21 0.58
C ASN A 143 2.49 28.70 0.42
N GLU A 144 1.44 28.22 -0.22
CA GLU A 144 1.23 26.81 -0.52
C GLU A 144 2.36 26.22 -1.38
N LEU A 145 2.80 26.91 -2.42
CA LEU A 145 3.92 26.46 -3.26
C LEU A 145 5.27 26.51 -2.51
N ILE A 146 5.48 27.53 -1.68
CA ILE A 146 6.75 27.74 -0.96
C ILE A 146 6.89 26.75 0.20
N LEU A 147 5.88 26.67 1.07
CA LEU A 147 5.91 25.87 2.30
C LEU A 147 5.85 24.38 2.00
N ASN A 148 5.04 23.98 1.01
CA ASN A 148 4.95 22.58 0.64
C ASN A 148 6.10 22.09 -0.24
N ARG A 149 7.06 22.94 -0.66
CA ARG A 149 8.30 22.54 -1.37
C ARG A 149 8.10 21.37 -2.37
N PRO A 150 7.29 21.55 -3.43
CA PRO A 150 7.13 20.52 -4.45
C PRO A 150 8.46 20.27 -5.17
N ASP A 151 8.65 19.06 -5.68
CA ASP A 151 9.75 18.67 -6.56
C ASP A 151 9.42 18.97 -8.03
N VAL A 152 8.12 18.89 -8.37
CA VAL A 152 7.58 19.12 -9.71
C VAL A 152 6.28 19.93 -9.62
N ILE A 153 6.11 20.90 -10.52
CA ILE A 153 4.84 21.58 -10.76
C ILE A 153 4.28 21.12 -12.11
N LEU A 154 3.15 20.40 -12.08
CA LEU A 154 2.41 20.00 -13.28
C LEU A 154 1.35 21.05 -13.59
N ILE A 155 1.53 21.77 -14.69
CA ILE A 155 0.63 22.82 -15.15
C ILE A 155 -0.20 22.28 -16.32
N THR A 156 -1.52 22.21 -16.12
CA THR A 156 -2.50 21.82 -17.15
C THR A 156 -3.56 22.90 -17.32
N GLY A 157 -4.42 22.71 -18.33
CA GLY A 157 -5.61 23.52 -18.52
C GLY A 157 -5.54 24.47 -19.71
N GLY A 158 -6.72 24.98 -20.06
CA GLY A 158 -7.00 25.63 -21.33
C GLY A 158 -7.10 24.61 -22.48
N THR A 159 -8.14 24.72 -23.28
CA THR A 159 -8.23 24.01 -24.56
C THR A 159 -7.37 24.74 -25.58
N ASP A 160 -6.99 24.10 -26.68
CA ASP A 160 -6.21 24.78 -27.73
C ASP A 160 -7.01 25.91 -28.43
N ALA A 161 -8.33 25.93 -28.20
CA ALA A 161 -9.24 26.95 -28.67
C ALA A 161 -9.53 28.08 -27.65
N GLY A 162 -9.07 28.01 -26.38
CA GLY A 162 -9.45 29.04 -25.42
C GLY A 162 -8.85 28.96 -24.00
N ALA A 163 -9.39 29.83 -23.13
CA ALA A 163 -9.00 30.03 -21.73
C ALA A 163 -7.55 30.50 -21.48
N GLU A 164 -6.91 31.09 -22.50
CA GLU A 164 -5.54 31.62 -22.42
C GLU A 164 -5.36 32.62 -21.26
N ARG A 165 -6.30 33.58 -21.11
CA ARG A 165 -6.24 34.60 -20.05
C ARG A 165 -6.29 33.99 -18.65
N ALA A 166 -7.19 33.03 -18.44
CA ALA A 166 -7.34 32.37 -17.14
C ALA A 166 -6.08 31.58 -16.78
N LEU A 167 -5.50 30.87 -17.74
CA LEU A 167 -4.26 30.12 -17.49
C LEU A 167 -3.09 31.07 -17.22
N ARG A 168 -2.96 32.20 -17.95
CA ARG A 168 -1.95 33.23 -17.66
C ARG A 168 -2.03 33.75 -16.22
N THR A 169 -3.24 33.99 -15.70
CA THR A 169 -3.43 34.39 -14.29
C THR A 169 -2.89 33.34 -13.31
N MET A 170 -3.10 32.05 -13.60
CA MET A 170 -2.59 30.95 -12.77
C MET A 170 -1.05 30.79 -12.82
N LEU A 171 -0.38 31.32 -13.84
CA LEU A 171 1.09 31.28 -13.93
C LEU A 171 1.78 32.28 -12.99
N SER A 172 1.11 33.38 -12.64
CA SER A 172 1.68 34.45 -11.79
C SER A 172 2.16 33.95 -10.41
N PRO A 173 1.33 33.24 -9.59
CA PRO A 173 1.80 32.75 -8.29
C PRO A 173 2.95 31.75 -8.42
N VAL A 174 2.98 30.94 -9.48
CA VAL A 174 4.08 30.00 -9.76
C VAL A 174 5.38 30.76 -10.06
N LYS A 175 5.32 31.80 -10.88
CA LYS A 175 6.48 32.63 -11.19
C LYS A 175 7.06 33.27 -9.93
N ILE A 176 6.22 33.88 -9.10
CA ILE A 176 6.65 34.54 -7.86
C ILE A 176 7.27 33.52 -6.91
N ALA A 177 6.64 32.35 -6.74
CA ALA A 177 7.16 31.26 -5.91
C ALA A 177 8.59 30.86 -6.32
N LEU A 178 8.83 30.69 -7.62
CA LEU A 178 10.16 30.35 -8.13
C LEU A 178 11.19 31.47 -7.92
N GLN A 179 10.79 32.73 -8.06
CA GLN A 179 11.70 33.87 -7.88
C GLN A 179 12.19 34.03 -6.44
N VAL A 180 11.35 33.71 -5.45
CA VAL A 180 11.71 33.80 -4.04
C VAL A 180 12.45 32.55 -3.51
N GLN A 181 12.35 31.42 -4.23
CA GLN A 181 13.08 30.19 -3.90
C GLN A 181 14.52 30.24 -4.40
N GLU A 182 15.42 29.65 -3.61
CA GLU A 182 16.82 29.45 -3.99
C GLU A 182 16.91 28.55 -5.24
N PRO A 183 17.75 28.89 -6.25
CA PRO A 183 17.85 28.13 -7.49
C PRO A 183 18.03 26.62 -7.32
N ALA A 184 18.79 26.18 -6.31
CA ALA A 184 19.06 24.77 -6.04
C ALA A 184 17.84 23.98 -5.54
N THR A 185 16.80 24.67 -5.06
CA THR A 185 15.59 24.07 -4.47
C THR A 185 14.34 24.25 -5.33
N ARG A 186 14.48 24.91 -6.49
CA ARG A 186 13.35 25.17 -7.38
C ARG A 186 12.82 23.86 -7.98
N PRO A 187 11.50 23.65 -7.98
CA PRO A 187 10.91 22.51 -8.68
C PRO A 187 11.13 22.61 -10.18
N SER A 188 11.12 21.45 -10.84
CA SER A 188 10.94 21.40 -12.29
C SER A 188 9.48 21.64 -12.67
N ILE A 189 9.23 22.13 -13.89
CA ILE A 189 7.87 22.34 -14.41
C ILE A 189 7.60 21.32 -15.51
N LEU A 190 6.46 20.63 -15.44
CA LEU A 190 5.88 19.91 -16.57
C LEU A 190 4.68 20.71 -17.08
N TYR A 191 4.79 21.25 -18.28
CA TYR A 191 3.71 21.98 -18.94
C TYR A 191 2.99 21.08 -19.94
N ALA A 192 1.68 20.90 -19.73
CA ALA A 192 0.80 20.11 -20.60
C ALA A 192 -0.58 20.79 -20.77
N GLY A 193 -0.57 22.12 -20.90
CA GLY A 193 -1.75 22.96 -21.12
C GLY A 193 -1.88 23.47 -22.56
N ASN A 194 -2.70 24.51 -22.76
CA ASN A 194 -2.97 25.12 -24.07
C ASN A 194 -1.69 25.38 -24.90
N ASN A 195 -1.60 24.75 -26.07
CA ASN A 195 -0.42 24.82 -26.94
C ASN A 195 -0.04 26.25 -27.41
N LYS A 196 -1.00 27.19 -27.46
CA LYS A 196 -0.74 28.60 -27.81
C LYS A 196 0.04 29.37 -26.75
N LEU A 197 0.07 28.87 -25.51
CA LEU A 197 0.78 29.50 -24.41
C LEU A 197 2.22 29.00 -24.24
N VAL A 198 2.68 28.03 -25.03
CA VAL A 198 4.04 27.48 -24.93
C VAL A 198 5.11 28.58 -24.97
N ALA A 199 5.08 29.47 -25.97
CA ALA A 199 6.03 30.59 -26.08
C ALA A 199 5.98 31.56 -24.88
N THR A 200 4.80 31.72 -24.27
CA THR A 200 4.67 32.51 -23.03
C THR A 200 5.32 31.79 -21.86
N VAL A 201 5.06 30.49 -21.70
CA VAL A 201 5.64 29.68 -20.63
C VAL A 201 7.16 29.64 -20.74
N GLU A 202 7.70 29.49 -21.95
CA GLU A 202 9.14 29.61 -22.24
C GLU A 202 9.71 30.93 -21.74
N SER A 203 9.09 32.05 -22.11
CA SER A 203 9.54 33.39 -21.70
C SER A 203 9.46 33.65 -20.19
N ILE A 204 8.58 32.95 -19.47
CA ILE A 204 8.38 33.17 -18.04
C ILE A 204 9.32 32.28 -17.21
N PHE A 205 9.49 31.02 -17.62
CA PHE A 205 10.02 29.99 -16.73
C PHE A 205 11.39 29.42 -17.12
N ASN A 206 11.83 29.51 -18.39
CA ASN A 206 13.09 28.89 -18.81
C ASN A 206 14.32 29.46 -18.08
N ASP A 207 14.27 30.74 -17.69
CA ASP A 207 15.34 31.39 -16.90
C ASP A 207 15.22 31.10 -15.39
N LEU A 208 14.10 30.52 -14.94
CA LEU A 208 13.82 30.29 -13.52
C LEU A 208 13.95 28.83 -13.12
N ALA A 209 13.54 27.89 -13.97
CA ALA A 209 13.47 26.47 -13.67
C ALA A 209 13.66 25.60 -14.93
N THR A 210 13.94 24.31 -14.73
CA THR A 210 13.89 23.33 -15.83
C THR A 210 12.45 23.07 -16.22
N VAL A 211 12.09 23.35 -17.48
CA VAL A 211 10.74 23.13 -18.02
C VAL A 211 10.74 21.97 -19.01
N VAL A 212 9.82 21.04 -18.82
CA VAL A 212 9.51 19.94 -19.74
C VAL A 212 8.15 20.21 -20.35
N TYR A 213 8.06 20.09 -21.67
CA TYR A 213 6.84 20.36 -22.44
C TYR A 213 6.23 19.06 -22.96
N SER A 214 4.89 19.03 -22.95
CA SER A 214 4.06 17.97 -23.49
C SER A 214 2.92 18.56 -24.31
N ASP A 215 2.33 17.75 -25.17
CA ASP A 215 1.03 18.03 -25.77
C ASP A 215 -0.01 18.30 -24.67
N ASN A 216 -0.99 19.15 -25.01
CA ASN A 216 -2.09 19.49 -24.14
C ASN A 216 -2.89 18.24 -23.72
N VAL A 217 -3.09 18.05 -22.41
CA VAL A 217 -3.90 16.92 -21.88
C VAL A 217 -5.37 17.00 -22.24
N ARG A 218 -5.87 18.20 -22.55
CA ARG A 218 -7.25 18.48 -22.95
C ARG A 218 -7.26 19.44 -24.14
N PRO A 219 -6.92 18.98 -25.37
CA PRO A 219 -6.97 19.83 -26.56
C PRO A 219 -8.37 20.42 -26.79
N SER A 220 -9.43 19.67 -26.46
CA SER A 220 -10.82 20.11 -26.37
C SER A 220 -11.49 19.58 -25.09
N LEU A 221 -12.70 20.07 -24.76
CA LEU A 221 -13.44 19.60 -23.58
C LEU A 221 -13.83 18.12 -23.67
N GLU A 222 -14.06 17.62 -24.88
CA GLU A 222 -14.47 16.23 -25.13
C GLU A 222 -13.27 15.29 -25.34
N ASN A 223 -12.17 15.78 -25.91
CA ASN A 223 -10.97 14.97 -26.19
C ASN A 223 -9.91 15.03 -25.07
N GLU A 224 -9.62 13.91 -24.43
CA GLU A 224 -8.56 13.77 -23.41
C GLU A 224 -7.35 13.07 -24.03
N ASN A 225 -6.15 13.61 -23.83
CA ASN A 225 -4.90 13.04 -24.35
C ASN A 225 -3.80 13.05 -23.29
N ILE A 226 -3.74 12.01 -22.45
CA ILE A 226 -2.82 11.96 -21.30
C ILE A 226 -1.49 11.25 -21.58
N ASP A 227 -1.37 10.49 -22.67
CA ASP A 227 -0.24 9.58 -22.86
C ASP A 227 1.08 10.32 -23.12
N ALA A 228 1.05 11.41 -23.90
CA ALA A 228 2.21 12.27 -24.11
C ALA A 228 2.71 12.86 -22.78
N ALA A 229 1.78 13.38 -21.96
CA ALA A 229 2.11 13.96 -20.67
C ALA A 229 2.64 12.92 -19.68
N ARG A 230 2.09 11.70 -19.69
CA ARG A 230 2.58 10.56 -18.89
C ARG A 230 4.01 10.22 -19.26
N ALA A 231 4.34 10.09 -20.54
CA ALA A 231 5.69 9.78 -20.99
C ALA A 231 6.69 10.86 -20.57
N ARG A 232 6.32 12.15 -20.69
CA ARG A 232 7.14 13.27 -20.20
C ARG A 232 7.28 13.28 -18.69
N PHE A 233 6.23 12.95 -17.96
CA PHE A 233 6.29 12.83 -16.51
C PHE A 233 7.23 11.71 -16.06
N THR A 234 7.22 10.55 -16.72
CA THR A 234 8.18 9.46 -16.45
C THR A 234 9.63 9.91 -16.62
N GLN A 235 9.92 10.75 -17.64
CA GLN A 235 11.26 11.32 -17.81
C GLN A 235 11.65 12.24 -16.65
N VAL A 236 10.74 13.09 -16.19
CA VAL A 236 10.94 13.97 -15.02
C VAL A 236 11.17 13.13 -13.76
N PHE A 237 10.35 12.10 -13.53
CA PHE A 237 10.47 11.20 -12.38
C PHE A 237 11.81 10.46 -12.34
N ASN A 238 12.25 9.88 -13.47
CA ASN A 238 13.55 9.23 -13.56
C ASN A 238 14.70 10.22 -13.33
N THR A 239 14.61 11.43 -13.89
CA THR A 239 15.61 12.48 -13.68
C THR A 239 15.70 12.87 -12.21
N TYR A 240 14.57 12.98 -11.51
CA TYR A 240 14.50 13.24 -10.08
C TYR A 240 15.21 12.14 -9.28
N ASN A 241 14.90 10.86 -9.55
CA ASN A 241 15.49 9.72 -8.84
C ASN A 241 17.00 9.56 -9.08
N MET A 242 17.52 9.99 -10.24
CA MET A 242 18.94 9.91 -10.57
C MET A 242 19.77 11.08 -10.03
N ARG A 243 19.21 12.31 -10.04
CA ARG A 243 19.98 13.55 -9.75
C ARG A 243 20.00 13.92 -8.28
N GLN A 244 18.90 13.72 -7.56
CA GLN A 244 18.84 14.09 -6.15
C GLN A 244 19.32 12.92 -5.30
N ARG A 245 20.00 13.23 -4.19
CA ARG A 245 20.37 12.40 -3.01
C ARG A 245 19.39 11.23 -2.75
N GLY A 246 19.42 10.24 -3.62
CA GLY A 246 18.36 9.29 -3.79
C GLY A 246 19.00 7.93 -3.86
N SER A 247 18.37 6.98 -3.17
CA SER A 247 18.93 5.65 -2.99
C SER A 247 19.16 4.91 -4.32
N PHE A 248 18.64 5.41 -5.44
CA PHE A 248 18.75 4.78 -6.77
C PHE A 248 19.90 5.30 -7.64
N ARG A 249 20.73 6.23 -7.16
CA ARG A 249 21.82 6.83 -7.98
C ARG A 249 22.77 5.80 -8.61
N ASN A 250 23.00 4.68 -7.93
CA ASN A 250 23.92 3.61 -8.37
C ASN A 250 23.18 2.44 -9.04
N VAL A 251 21.92 2.63 -9.44
CA VAL A 251 21.11 1.62 -10.16
C VAL A 251 20.84 2.12 -11.55
N THR A 252 21.46 1.48 -12.53
CA THR A 252 21.25 1.75 -13.97
C THR A 252 20.52 0.58 -14.58
N SER A 253 19.38 0.84 -15.24
CA SER A 253 18.55 -0.16 -15.92
C SER A 253 18.11 0.37 -17.28
N ASP A 254 17.66 -0.52 -18.17
CA ASP A 254 17.29 -0.17 -19.54
C ASP A 254 16.06 0.76 -19.61
N THR A 255 15.23 0.74 -18.57
CA THR A 255 13.96 1.47 -18.49
C THR A 255 13.96 2.59 -17.43
N GLY A 256 15.05 2.72 -16.67
CA GLY A 256 15.05 3.51 -15.44
C GLY A 256 14.11 2.92 -14.37
N ILE A 257 13.69 3.74 -13.41
CA ILE A 257 12.83 3.29 -12.33
C ILE A 257 11.35 3.39 -12.77
N VAL A 258 10.76 2.25 -13.11
CA VAL A 258 9.34 2.16 -13.43
C VAL A 258 8.52 2.15 -12.13
N PRO A 259 7.45 2.95 -11.99
CA PRO A 259 6.59 2.83 -10.82
C PRO A 259 5.97 1.44 -10.70
N THR A 260 6.07 0.78 -9.53
CA THR A 260 5.52 -0.58 -9.34
C THR A 260 4.03 -0.68 -9.68
N ALA A 261 3.24 0.36 -9.38
CA ALA A 261 1.81 0.41 -9.69
C ALA A 261 1.51 0.35 -11.19
N ARG A 262 2.44 0.81 -12.05
CA ARG A 262 2.33 0.66 -13.50
C ARG A 262 2.27 -0.82 -13.90
N GLY A 263 3.04 -1.67 -13.22
CA GLY A 263 3.05 -3.10 -13.50
C GLY A 263 1.73 -3.78 -13.15
N TYR A 264 1.17 -3.47 -11.97
CA TYR A 264 -0.18 -3.92 -11.61
C TYR A 264 -1.24 -3.43 -12.59
N SER A 265 -1.15 -2.16 -13.03
CA SER A 265 -2.08 -1.57 -14.01
C SER A 265 -2.06 -2.35 -15.32
N LEU A 266 -0.88 -2.59 -15.89
CA LEU A 266 -0.71 -3.33 -17.15
C LEU A 266 -1.19 -4.77 -17.05
N VAL A 267 -0.86 -5.49 -15.97
CA VAL A 267 -1.27 -6.88 -15.78
C VAL A 267 -2.77 -7.00 -15.60
N ALA A 268 -3.38 -6.17 -14.76
CA ALA A 268 -4.82 -6.19 -14.54
C ALA A 268 -5.59 -5.81 -15.81
N GLU A 269 -5.14 -4.79 -16.54
CA GLU A 269 -5.73 -4.39 -17.82
C GLU A 269 -5.63 -5.50 -18.86
N TYR A 270 -4.44 -6.12 -19.00
CA TYR A 270 -4.22 -7.22 -19.93
C TYR A 270 -5.15 -8.39 -19.65
N ILE A 271 -5.24 -8.84 -18.40
CA ILE A 271 -6.13 -9.94 -18.01
C ILE A 271 -7.59 -9.55 -18.29
N ALA A 272 -8.02 -8.37 -17.83
CA ALA A 272 -9.41 -7.93 -18.00
C ALA A 272 -9.85 -7.88 -19.48
N ARG A 273 -8.97 -7.39 -20.36
CA ARG A 273 -9.23 -7.32 -21.81
C ARG A 273 -9.23 -8.70 -22.47
N THR A 274 -8.30 -9.58 -22.10
CA THR A 274 -8.13 -10.89 -22.75
C THR A 274 -9.14 -11.93 -22.27
N THR A 275 -9.63 -11.82 -21.03
CA THR A 275 -10.62 -12.74 -20.47
C THR A 275 -12.05 -12.17 -20.42
N GLU A 276 -12.23 -10.91 -20.83
CA GLU A 276 -13.50 -10.17 -20.73
C GLU A 276 -14.08 -10.16 -19.30
N GLN A 277 -13.20 -10.04 -18.31
CA GLN A 277 -13.53 -10.08 -16.88
C GLN A 277 -13.17 -8.78 -16.19
N ASN A 278 -13.90 -8.45 -15.13
CA ASN A 278 -13.49 -7.37 -14.24
C ASN A 278 -12.45 -7.87 -13.24
N VAL A 279 -11.36 -7.12 -13.11
CA VAL A 279 -10.19 -7.48 -12.30
C VAL A 279 -9.95 -6.41 -11.25
N LEU A 280 -9.77 -6.83 -10.00
CA LEU A 280 -9.30 -5.98 -8.91
C LEU A 280 -7.93 -6.48 -8.44
N ALA A 281 -6.89 -5.66 -8.53
CA ALA A 281 -5.61 -5.93 -7.91
C ALA A 281 -5.46 -5.12 -6.61
N VAL A 282 -4.96 -5.76 -5.55
CA VAL A 282 -4.69 -5.12 -4.26
C VAL A 282 -3.32 -5.58 -3.76
N ASP A 283 -2.42 -4.62 -3.54
CA ASP A 283 -1.12 -4.83 -2.90
C ASP A 283 -0.97 -3.88 -1.71
N MET A 284 -0.99 -4.42 -0.49
CA MET A 284 -0.69 -3.65 0.71
C MET A 284 0.71 -3.97 1.22
N GLY A 285 1.63 -3.03 1.00
CA GLY A 285 2.99 -3.09 1.48
C GLY A 285 3.16 -2.48 2.88
N SER A 286 4.41 -2.20 3.22
CA SER A 286 4.76 -1.56 4.50
C SER A 286 4.46 -0.05 4.49
N ALA A 287 4.84 0.66 3.44
CA ALA A 287 4.61 2.10 3.30
C ALA A 287 3.38 2.43 2.46
N THR A 288 3.15 1.64 1.41
CA THR A 288 2.27 2.00 0.29
C THR A 288 1.26 0.91 0.01
N THR A 289 0.07 1.33 -0.42
CA THR A 289 -1.00 0.46 -0.90
C THR A 289 -1.28 0.81 -2.36
N ILE A 290 -1.29 -0.20 -3.22
CA ILE A 290 -1.66 -0.10 -4.63
C ILE A 290 -2.97 -0.83 -4.82
N MET A 291 -3.91 -0.17 -5.51
CA MET A 291 -5.17 -0.75 -5.90
C MET A 291 -5.44 -0.45 -7.37
N VAL A 292 -5.74 -1.48 -8.15
CA VAL A 292 -6.08 -1.34 -9.57
C VAL A 292 -7.43 -1.97 -9.81
N ALA A 293 -8.36 -1.21 -10.36
CA ALA A 293 -9.67 -1.71 -10.76
C ALA A 293 -9.80 -1.60 -12.27
N SER A 294 -9.85 -2.74 -12.96
CA SER A 294 -10.16 -2.82 -14.39
C SER A 294 -11.58 -3.36 -14.56
N PHE A 295 -12.54 -2.46 -14.78
CA PHE A 295 -13.96 -2.75 -14.84
C PHE A 295 -14.54 -2.26 -16.16
N ARG A 296 -15.21 -3.16 -16.91
CA ARG A 296 -15.90 -2.84 -18.18
C ARG A 296 -15.03 -2.05 -19.17
N GLY A 297 -13.75 -2.41 -19.26
CA GLY A 297 -12.77 -1.77 -20.14
C GLY A 297 -12.14 -0.48 -19.62
N GLN A 298 -12.53 0.01 -18.44
CA GLN A 298 -11.91 1.14 -17.77
C GLN A 298 -10.96 0.66 -16.68
N THR A 299 -9.69 1.08 -16.75
CA THR A 299 -8.70 0.81 -15.70
C THR A 299 -8.44 2.07 -14.89
N ASP A 300 -8.69 1.97 -13.58
CA ASP A 300 -8.33 2.98 -12.60
C ASP A 300 -7.21 2.45 -11.70
N THR A 301 -6.24 3.31 -11.36
CA THR A 301 -5.07 2.93 -10.56
C THR A 301 -4.84 3.94 -9.46
N ILE A 302 -4.90 3.44 -8.24
CA ILE A 302 -4.79 4.19 -7.00
C ILE A 302 -3.50 3.78 -6.30
N VAL A 303 -2.71 4.77 -5.90
CA VAL A 303 -1.46 4.60 -5.17
C VAL A 303 -1.51 5.50 -3.95
N GLU A 304 -1.68 4.92 -2.77
CA GLU A 304 -1.58 5.66 -1.51
C GLU A 304 -0.22 5.43 -0.90
N THR A 305 0.64 6.45 -1.01
CA THR A 305 2.07 6.38 -0.66
C THR A 305 2.33 6.26 0.84
N ASN A 306 1.32 6.57 1.67
CA ASN A 306 1.41 6.61 3.12
C ASN A 306 0.52 5.56 3.81
N TYR A 307 -0.16 4.70 3.07
CA TYR A 307 -1.02 3.65 3.64
C TYR A 307 -0.33 2.30 3.51
N GLY A 308 0.02 1.68 4.63
CA GLY A 308 0.62 0.34 4.65
C GLY A 308 0.67 -0.23 6.06
N LEU A 309 1.13 -1.47 6.20
CA LEU A 309 1.17 -2.18 7.49
C LEU A 309 2.45 -1.96 8.30
N GLY A 310 3.40 -1.17 7.79
CA GLY A 310 4.67 -0.85 8.44
C GLY A 310 4.83 0.65 8.59
N TYR A 311 5.69 1.27 7.79
CA TYR A 311 5.90 2.73 7.79
C TYR A 311 4.59 3.52 7.68
N GLY A 312 3.63 3.02 6.88
CA GLY A 312 2.34 3.68 6.65
C GLY A 312 1.28 3.40 7.73
N ALA A 313 1.55 2.54 8.72
CA ALA A 313 0.52 2.08 9.65
C ALA A 313 -0.16 3.22 10.45
N PRO A 314 0.56 4.23 10.97
CA PRO A 314 -0.06 5.33 11.70
C PRO A 314 -0.98 6.18 10.81
N ALA A 315 -0.56 6.46 9.57
CA ALA A 315 -1.37 7.23 8.64
C ALA A 315 -2.60 6.44 8.16
N LEU A 316 -2.43 5.12 7.94
CA LEU A 316 -3.53 4.20 7.64
C LEU A 316 -4.57 4.18 8.76
N VAL A 317 -4.16 3.98 10.01
CA VAL A 317 -5.08 3.94 11.17
C VAL A 317 -5.78 5.28 11.37
N ARG A 318 -5.08 6.41 11.18
CA ARG A 318 -5.71 7.74 11.25
C ARG A 318 -6.75 7.96 10.15
N ALA A 319 -6.51 7.44 8.95
CA ALA A 319 -7.43 7.58 7.82
C ALA A 319 -8.65 6.66 7.93
N ALA A 320 -8.42 5.39 8.27
CA ALA A 320 -9.48 4.39 8.42
C ALA A 320 -10.28 4.56 9.73
N GLY A 321 -9.65 5.13 10.75
CA GLY A 321 -10.16 5.24 12.11
C GLY A 321 -9.78 4.01 12.96
N PRO A 322 -9.37 4.20 14.23
CA PRO A 322 -9.00 3.10 15.11
C PRO A 322 -10.17 2.14 15.38
N ASP A 323 -11.41 2.63 15.39
CA ASP A 323 -12.60 1.80 15.59
C ASP A 323 -12.82 0.80 14.45
N ALA A 324 -12.45 1.18 13.21
CA ALA A 324 -12.50 0.28 12.07
C ALA A 324 -11.49 -0.88 12.18
N VAL A 325 -10.42 -0.71 12.98
CA VAL A 325 -9.50 -1.81 13.36
C VAL A 325 -10.10 -2.62 14.50
N ARG A 326 -10.61 -1.96 15.55
CA ARG A 326 -11.15 -2.58 16.77
C ARG A 326 -12.31 -3.55 16.49
N GLN A 327 -13.17 -3.24 15.53
CA GLN A 327 -14.27 -4.14 15.12
C GLN A 327 -13.77 -5.53 14.68
N TRP A 328 -12.53 -5.65 14.21
CA TRP A 328 -11.93 -6.91 13.76
C TRP A 328 -11.09 -7.60 14.85
N LEU A 329 -10.98 -7.00 16.05
CA LEU A 329 -10.21 -7.58 17.15
C LEU A 329 -11.11 -8.51 17.98
N PRO A 330 -10.69 -9.75 18.25
CA PRO A 330 -11.43 -10.70 19.08
C PRO A 330 -11.25 -10.44 20.58
N PHE A 331 -10.96 -9.21 20.97
CA PHE A 331 -10.68 -8.79 22.35
C PHE A 331 -10.97 -7.31 22.56
N GLU A 332 -11.00 -6.88 23.83
CA GLU A 332 -11.12 -5.47 24.18
C GLU A 332 -9.81 -4.72 23.94
N SER A 333 -9.94 -3.55 23.29
CA SER A 333 -8.83 -2.66 22.99
C SER A 333 -9.31 -1.23 23.03
N SER A 334 -8.46 -0.31 23.51
CA SER A 334 -8.69 1.13 23.38
C SER A 334 -8.19 1.64 22.01
N PRO A 335 -8.68 2.80 21.52
CA PRO A 335 -8.13 3.46 20.34
C PRO A 335 -6.63 3.77 20.46
N GLU A 336 -6.16 4.12 21.66
CA GLU A 336 -4.76 4.42 21.95
C GLU A 336 -3.89 3.17 21.78
N GLN A 337 -4.36 1.99 22.18
CA GLN A 337 -3.61 0.74 21.96
C GLN A 337 -3.43 0.44 20.47
N VAL A 338 -4.44 0.67 19.63
CA VAL A 338 -4.31 0.51 18.17
C VAL A 338 -3.28 1.49 17.61
N LEU A 339 -3.33 2.76 18.03
CA LEU A 339 -2.37 3.78 17.60
C LEU A 339 -0.96 3.47 18.08
N ASN A 340 -0.79 3.03 19.33
CA ASN A 340 0.49 2.65 19.90
C ASN A 340 1.09 1.46 19.14
N TYR A 341 0.27 0.45 18.81
CA TYR A 341 0.71 -0.66 17.97
C TYR A 341 1.20 -0.18 16.61
N ALA A 342 0.40 0.66 15.93
CA ALA A 342 0.76 1.21 14.63
C ALA A 342 2.06 2.05 14.66
N GLN A 343 2.27 2.85 15.71
CA GLN A 343 3.49 3.64 15.90
C GLN A 343 4.72 2.76 16.17
N ASN A 344 4.59 1.74 17.01
CA ASN A 344 5.66 0.77 17.26
C ASN A 344 6.02 0.02 15.98
N LYS A 345 5.00 -0.39 15.21
CA LYS A 345 5.19 -1.07 13.93
C LYS A 345 5.87 -0.17 12.89
N ALA A 346 5.51 1.10 12.79
CA ALA A 346 6.19 2.05 11.90
C ALA A 346 7.66 2.30 12.26
N SER A 347 8.00 2.22 13.55
CA SER A 347 9.38 2.36 14.02
C SER A 347 10.23 1.13 13.70
N ARG A 348 9.61 -0.04 13.52
CA ARG A 348 10.26 -1.32 13.19
C ARG A 348 9.48 -2.05 12.08
N PRO A 349 9.41 -1.49 10.87
CA PRO A 349 8.46 -1.93 9.84
C PRO A 349 8.74 -3.32 9.28
N GLY A 350 9.95 -3.84 9.48
CA GLY A 350 10.34 -5.20 9.15
C GLY A 350 10.07 -6.23 10.25
N SER A 351 9.55 -5.83 11.42
CA SER A 351 9.18 -6.78 12.48
C SER A 351 8.06 -7.71 12.00
N ILE A 352 8.00 -8.89 12.60
CA ILE A 352 6.84 -9.78 12.51
C ILE A 352 6.04 -9.68 13.82
N PRO A 353 4.75 -10.06 13.83
CA PRO A 353 3.99 -10.20 15.06
C PRO A 353 4.74 -11.06 16.07
N LEU A 354 4.86 -10.59 17.32
CA LEU A 354 5.53 -11.35 18.38
C LEU A 354 4.64 -12.51 18.84
N ASP A 355 3.33 -12.27 18.92
CA ASP A 355 2.33 -13.21 19.35
C ASP A 355 1.04 -13.11 18.50
N VAL A 356 0.03 -13.89 18.89
CA VAL A 356 -1.27 -13.94 18.21
C VAL A 356 -2.06 -12.63 18.39
N ARG A 357 -1.85 -11.89 19.49
CA ARG A 357 -2.52 -10.61 19.73
C ARG A 357 -2.04 -9.56 18.74
N ASP A 358 -0.72 -9.47 18.54
CA ASP A 358 -0.09 -8.62 17.53
C ASP A 358 -0.59 -8.98 16.13
N LEU A 359 -0.72 -10.28 15.83
CA LEU A 359 -1.24 -10.75 14.54
C LEU A 359 -2.68 -10.24 14.30
N TYR A 360 -3.54 -10.24 15.32
CA TYR A 360 -4.88 -9.67 15.21
C TYR A 360 -4.86 -8.16 14.98
N PHE A 361 -3.95 -7.41 15.59
CA PHE A 361 -3.79 -5.98 15.28
C PHE A 361 -3.37 -5.76 13.81
N GLU A 362 -2.37 -6.49 13.31
CA GLU A 362 -1.93 -6.37 11.91
C GLU A 362 -3.04 -6.74 10.92
N HIS A 363 -3.74 -7.86 11.14
CA HIS A 363 -4.86 -8.24 10.29
C HIS A 363 -6.06 -7.30 10.43
N GLY A 364 -6.30 -6.71 11.61
CA GLY A 364 -7.31 -5.68 11.82
C GLY A 364 -7.00 -4.41 11.02
N MET A 365 -5.74 -3.94 11.06
CA MET A 365 -5.27 -2.80 10.26
C MET A 365 -5.37 -3.09 8.76
N LEU A 366 -5.03 -4.30 8.33
CA LEU A 366 -5.16 -4.74 6.94
C LEU A 366 -6.62 -4.65 6.45
N ARG A 367 -7.56 -5.21 7.22
CA ARG A 367 -9.00 -5.17 6.91
C ARG A 367 -9.52 -3.73 6.87
N ALA A 368 -9.25 -2.95 7.91
CA ALA A 368 -9.68 -1.55 7.99
C ALA A 368 -9.12 -0.72 6.84
N GLY A 369 -7.84 -0.90 6.52
CA GLY A 369 -7.13 -0.16 5.48
C GLY A 369 -7.65 -0.44 4.08
N VAL A 370 -7.76 -1.72 3.68
CA VAL A 370 -8.28 -2.07 2.35
C VAL A 370 -9.75 -1.67 2.21
N GLN A 371 -10.56 -1.83 3.27
CA GLN A 371 -11.96 -1.40 3.26
C GLN A 371 -12.09 0.13 3.14
N HIS A 372 -11.25 0.90 3.83
CA HIS A 372 -11.20 2.35 3.69
C HIS A 372 -10.92 2.77 2.24
N MET A 373 -9.95 2.11 1.61
CA MET A 373 -9.60 2.35 0.20
C MET A 373 -10.76 2.04 -0.74
N LEU A 374 -11.40 0.89 -0.58
CA LEU A 374 -12.55 0.50 -1.39
C LEU A 374 -13.71 1.47 -1.21
N ALA A 375 -14.02 1.87 0.03
CA ALA A 375 -15.10 2.81 0.31
C ALA A 375 -14.89 4.18 -0.36
N LYS A 376 -13.63 4.65 -0.42
CA LYS A 376 -13.25 5.94 -1.03
C LYS A 376 -13.34 5.93 -2.56
N HIS A 377 -13.03 4.81 -3.21
CA HIS A 377 -12.80 4.78 -4.66
C HIS A 377 -13.82 3.99 -5.48
N ARG A 378 -14.52 3.00 -4.89
CA ARG A 378 -15.41 2.12 -5.68
C ARG A 378 -16.54 2.83 -6.42
N GLY A 379 -16.91 4.03 -5.97
CA GLY A 379 -17.96 4.84 -6.61
C GLY A 379 -17.61 5.24 -8.04
N ASP A 380 -16.32 5.28 -8.38
CA ASP A 380 -15.82 5.64 -9.71
C ASP A 380 -15.75 4.42 -10.65
N TRP A 381 -15.97 3.21 -10.14
CA TRP A 381 -15.80 1.97 -10.91
C TRP A 381 -17.14 1.47 -11.49
N PRO A 382 -17.27 1.35 -12.82
CA PRO A 382 -18.52 0.95 -13.45
C PRO A 382 -19.03 -0.42 -12.98
N GLY A 383 -20.21 -0.44 -12.36
CA GLY A 383 -20.87 -1.67 -11.91
C GLY A 383 -20.46 -2.19 -10.53
N ALA A 384 -19.37 -1.69 -9.95
CA ALA A 384 -18.87 -2.13 -8.64
C ALA A 384 -19.85 -1.84 -7.48
N GLY A 385 -20.74 -0.87 -7.66
CA GLY A 385 -21.65 -0.36 -6.64
C GLY A 385 -20.98 0.67 -5.73
N SER A 386 -21.77 1.59 -5.17
CA SER A 386 -21.27 2.66 -4.30
C SER A 386 -21.29 2.31 -2.81
N GLN A 387 -22.14 1.38 -2.39
CA GLN A 387 -22.36 0.99 -0.99
C GLN A 387 -22.52 -0.52 -0.82
N GLY A 388 -22.18 -1.05 0.36
CA GLY A 388 -22.37 -2.47 0.71
C GLY A 388 -21.36 -3.42 0.05
N ALA A 389 -21.85 -4.47 -0.63
CA ALA A 389 -21.03 -5.47 -1.31
C ALA A 389 -20.29 -4.89 -2.52
N LEU A 390 -19.08 -5.39 -2.79
CA LEU A 390 -18.37 -5.07 -4.03
C LEU A 390 -18.86 -6.01 -5.15
N ASN A 391 -19.63 -5.45 -6.07
CA ASN A 391 -20.27 -6.22 -7.14
C ASN A 391 -19.38 -6.35 -8.37
N ASP A 392 -19.74 -7.28 -9.25
CA ASP A 392 -19.13 -7.46 -10.56
C ASP A 392 -17.61 -7.73 -10.51
N VAL A 393 -17.03 -8.24 -9.41
CA VAL A 393 -15.60 -8.59 -9.34
C VAL A 393 -15.41 -10.07 -9.71
N ASN A 394 -14.80 -10.34 -10.87
CA ASN A 394 -14.60 -11.71 -11.34
C ASN A 394 -13.27 -12.30 -10.87
N LEU A 395 -12.22 -11.48 -10.82
CA LEU A 395 -10.87 -11.88 -10.42
C LEU A 395 -10.28 -10.86 -9.44
N ILE A 396 -9.70 -11.36 -8.35
CA ILE A 396 -8.85 -10.59 -7.45
C ILE A 396 -7.41 -11.05 -7.59
N LEU A 397 -6.50 -10.10 -7.84
CA LEU A 397 -5.05 -10.29 -7.73
C LEU A 397 -4.60 -9.75 -6.37
N ALA A 398 -4.28 -10.64 -5.43
CA ALA A 398 -3.88 -10.27 -4.08
C ALA A 398 -2.35 -10.31 -3.93
N ALA A 399 -1.77 -9.24 -3.40
CA ALA A 399 -0.34 -9.13 -3.17
C ALA A 399 -0.04 -8.43 -1.83
N GLY A 400 1.24 -8.42 -1.45
CA GLY A 400 1.69 -7.89 -0.16
C GLY A 400 1.69 -8.94 0.94
N LYS A 401 2.72 -8.93 1.79
CA LYS A 401 2.97 -9.99 2.78
C LYS A 401 1.83 -10.18 3.78
N GLY A 402 1.05 -9.13 4.07
CA GLY A 402 -0.13 -9.25 4.93
C GLY A 402 -1.27 -10.06 4.32
N LEU A 403 -1.42 -10.05 2.99
CA LEU A 403 -2.48 -10.78 2.28
C LEU A 403 -2.05 -12.17 1.79
N THR A 404 -0.75 -12.35 1.51
CA THR A 404 -0.24 -13.57 0.86
C THR A 404 0.77 -14.34 1.71
N GLY A 405 1.26 -13.76 2.82
CA GLY A 405 2.36 -14.27 3.62
C GLY A 405 1.98 -14.94 4.94
N THR A 406 0.73 -15.37 5.12
CA THR A 406 0.28 -16.01 6.39
C THR A 406 0.88 -17.40 6.63
N GLY A 407 1.47 -18.02 5.60
CA GLY A 407 1.92 -19.41 5.63
C GLY A 407 0.81 -20.44 5.43
N HIS A 408 -0.46 -20.02 5.32
CA HIS A 408 -1.59 -20.91 5.09
C HIS A 408 -2.54 -20.37 3.99
N PRO A 409 -2.71 -21.07 2.85
CA PRO A 409 -3.55 -20.58 1.74
C PRO A 409 -5.00 -20.25 2.14
N GLY A 410 -5.58 -21.03 3.05
CA GLY A 410 -6.92 -20.77 3.59
C GLY A 410 -7.03 -19.45 4.35
N TRP A 411 -5.98 -19.04 5.09
CA TRP A 411 -5.95 -17.76 5.79
C TRP A 411 -5.81 -16.60 4.82
N ASN A 412 -4.93 -16.74 3.81
CA ASN A 412 -4.81 -15.76 2.73
C ASN A 412 -6.18 -15.52 2.04
N LEU A 413 -6.89 -16.61 1.70
CA LEU A 413 -8.20 -16.53 1.06
C LEU A 413 -9.26 -15.87 1.95
N LEU A 414 -9.26 -16.17 3.26
CA LEU A 414 -10.14 -15.54 4.23
C LEU A 414 -9.85 -14.04 4.38
N LEU A 415 -8.57 -13.64 4.48
CA LEU A 415 -8.19 -12.23 4.56
C LEU A 415 -8.60 -11.45 3.31
N VAL A 416 -8.47 -12.03 2.12
CA VAL A 416 -8.97 -11.42 0.88
C VAL A 416 -10.50 -11.28 0.93
N ALA A 417 -11.21 -12.30 1.39
CA ALA A 417 -12.67 -12.23 1.54
C ALA A 417 -13.11 -11.14 2.53
N ASP A 418 -12.41 -11.00 3.65
CA ASP A 418 -12.70 -10.01 4.70
C ASP A 418 -12.36 -8.58 4.27
N THR A 419 -11.23 -8.40 3.58
CA THR A 419 -10.74 -7.08 3.15
C THR A 419 -11.52 -6.55 1.97
N VAL A 420 -11.76 -7.37 0.94
CA VAL A 420 -12.41 -6.95 -0.31
C VAL A 420 -13.93 -7.04 -0.26
N GLN A 421 -14.46 -8.00 0.48
CA GLN A 421 -15.91 -8.24 0.60
C GLN A 421 -16.64 -8.33 -0.77
N PRO A 422 -16.18 -9.19 -1.70
CA PRO A 422 -16.84 -9.36 -2.99
C PRO A 422 -18.21 -10.04 -2.83
N SER A 423 -19.08 -9.89 -3.83
CA SER A 423 -20.33 -10.65 -3.96
C SER A 423 -20.28 -11.65 -5.13
N GLY A 424 -21.05 -12.74 -5.01
CA GLY A 424 -21.13 -13.73 -6.07
C GLY A 424 -19.88 -14.61 -6.15
N VAL A 425 -19.48 -14.97 -7.37
CA VAL A 425 -18.35 -15.88 -7.63
C VAL A 425 -17.14 -15.07 -8.05
N THR A 426 -16.07 -15.14 -7.26
CA THR A 426 -14.83 -14.39 -7.51
C THR A 426 -13.63 -15.33 -7.39
N VAL A 427 -12.81 -15.39 -8.44
CA VAL A 427 -11.53 -16.11 -8.41
C VAL A 427 -10.48 -15.26 -7.70
N VAL A 428 -9.63 -15.87 -6.90
CA VAL A 428 -8.51 -15.20 -6.25
C VAL A 428 -7.19 -15.82 -6.73
N LYS A 429 -6.30 -14.98 -7.25
CA LYS A 429 -4.90 -15.32 -7.52
C LYS A 429 -4.01 -14.48 -6.60
N ALA A 430 -3.02 -15.10 -5.97
CA ALA A 430 -2.05 -14.42 -5.13
C ALA A 430 -0.70 -14.26 -5.83
N ASP A 431 -0.03 -13.17 -5.50
CA ASP A 431 1.37 -12.94 -5.83
C ASP A 431 2.22 -12.97 -4.54
N PRO A 432 2.52 -14.15 -3.99
CA PRO A 432 3.34 -14.26 -2.78
C PRO A 432 4.81 -13.86 -3.02
N HIS A 433 5.23 -13.72 -4.28
CA HIS A 433 6.63 -13.52 -4.65
C HIS A 433 6.91 -12.18 -5.31
N GLY A 434 5.91 -11.32 -5.50
CA GLY A 434 6.06 -10.01 -6.13
C GLY A 434 6.47 -10.11 -7.61
N LEU A 435 5.88 -11.03 -8.35
CA LEU A 435 6.10 -11.22 -9.79
C LEU A 435 5.37 -10.18 -10.64
N ILE A 436 4.20 -9.69 -10.23
CA ILE A 436 3.40 -8.72 -11.00
C ILE A 436 4.19 -7.44 -11.32
N PRO A 437 4.90 -6.82 -10.36
CA PRO A 437 5.80 -5.69 -10.65
C PRO A 437 6.81 -6.01 -11.76
N ALA A 438 7.47 -7.16 -11.66
CA ALA A 438 8.50 -7.58 -12.62
C ALA A 438 7.91 -7.84 -14.01
N ILE A 439 6.80 -8.57 -14.10
CA ILE A 439 6.08 -8.82 -15.37
C ILE A 439 5.69 -7.50 -16.03
N GLY A 440 5.16 -6.57 -15.25
CA GLY A 440 4.80 -5.24 -15.72
C GLY A 440 5.99 -4.44 -16.25
N ALA A 441 7.15 -4.54 -15.59
CA ALA A 441 8.38 -3.93 -16.07
C ALA A 441 8.85 -4.56 -17.39
N VAL A 442 8.86 -5.89 -17.47
CA VAL A 442 9.20 -6.65 -18.68
C VAL A 442 8.28 -6.25 -19.84
N ALA A 443 6.98 -6.05 -19.60
CA ALA A 443 6.03 -5.66 -20.64
C ALA A 443 6.38 -4.34 -21.35
N THR A 444 7.16 -3.46 -20.71
CA THR A 444 7.59 -2.19 -21.31
C THR A 444 8.66 -2.34 -22.38
N ILE A 445 9.42 -3.44 -22.36
CA ILE A 445 10.48 -3.73 -23.33
C ILE A 445 10.16 -4.94 -24.21
N ASN A 446 9.42 -5.93 -23.68
CA ASN A 446 9.08 -7.18 -24.35
C ASN A 446 7.68 -7.65 -23.90
N ALA A 447 6.65 -7.23 -24.63
CA ALA A 447 5.26 -7.58 -24.35
C ALA A 447 4.98 -9.09 -24.51
N GLU A 448 5.67 -9.77 -25.44
CA GLU A 448 5.53 -11.21 -25.64
C GLU A 448 6.05 -12.00 -24.43
N ALA A 449 7.23 -11.65 -23.92
CA ALA A 449 7.78 -12.25 -22.70
C ALA A 449 6.83 -12.09 -21.51
N ALA A 450 6.27 -10.89 -21.31
CA ALA A 450 5.31 -10.64 -20.24
C ALA A 450 4.03 -11.48 -20.39
N ALA A 451 3.49 -11.60 -21.61
CA ALA A 451 2.32 -12.43 -21.88
C ALA A 451 2.60 -13.92 -21.60
N GLN A 452 3.78 -14.42 -21.99
CA GLN A 452 4.18 -15.80 -21.72
C GLN A 452 4.37 -16.08 -20.22
N LEU A 453 4.97 -15.14 -19.47
CA LEU A 453 5.10 -15.25 -18.01
C LEU A 453 3.73 -15.32 -17.31
N LEU A 454 2.76 -14.51 -17.74
CA LEU A 454 1.39 -14.57 -17.20
C LEU A 454 0.69 -15.89 -17.53
N ALA A 455 0.99 -16.48 -18.69
CA ALA A 455 0.39 -17.74 -19.13
C ALA A 455 0.95 -18.98 -18.40
N ASN A 456 2.15 -18.91 -17.83
CA ASN A 456 2.78 -20.03 -17.11
C ASN A 456 2.17 -20.34 -15.74
N ASP A 457 1.10 -19.64 -15.35
CA ASP A 457 0.40 -19.79 -14.06
C ASP A 457 1.33 -19.58 -12.84
N ASP A 458 2.33 -18.70 -12.99
CA ASP A 458 3.30 -18.33 -11.95
C ASP A 458 2.65 -17.56 -10.78
N LEU A 459 1.41 -17.08 -10.94
CA LEU A 459 0.59 -16.55 -9.86
C LEU A 459 -0.16 -17.69 -9.18
N GLU A 460 -0.09 -17.76 -7.85
CA GLU A 460 -0.74 -18.81 -7.08
C GLU A 460 -2.26 -18.70 -7.21
N HIS A 461 -2.91 -19.70 -7.80
CA HIS A 461 -4.36 -19.81 -7.76
C HIS A 461 -4.82 -20.23 -6.36
N LEU A 462 -5.10 -19.25 -5.48
CA LEU A 462 -5.58 -19.51 -4.12
C LEU A 462 -6.90 -20.27 -4.10
N GLY A 463 -7.85 -19.86 -4.95
CA GLY A 463 -9.14 -20.52 -5.01
C GLY A 463 -10.27 -19.64 -5.52
N THR A 464 -11.50 -20.05 -5.22
CA THR A 464 -12.72 -19.32 -5.58
C THR A 464 -13.53 -18.96 -4.35
N LEU A 465 -13.93 -17.70 -4.24
CA LEU A 465 -14.87 -17.19 -3.24
C LEU A 465 -16.29 -17.25 -3.82
N ILE A 466 -17.25 -17.76 -3.04
CA ILE A 466 -18.68 -17.66 -3.33
C ILE A 466 -19.36 -16.96 -2.16
N SER A 467 -19.63 -15.67 -2.31
CA SER A 467 -20.08 -14.78 -1.23
C SER A 467 -21.53 -14.37 -1.38
N LEU A 468 -22.27 -14.43 -0.26
CA LEU A 468 -23.68 -14.04 -0.20
C LEU A 468 -23.85 -12.52 -0.02
N GLU A 469 -24.86 -11.97 -0.69
CA GLU A 469 -25.36 -10.60 -0.48
C GLU A 469 -26.54 -10.61 0.49
N GLY A 470 -26.70 -9.50 1.22
CA GLY A 470 -27.77 -9.29 2.18
C GLY A 470 -27.33 -9.53 3.62
N LYS A 471 -28.31 -9.55 4.54
CA LYS A 471 -28.11 -9.71 5.99
C LYS A 471 -28.61 -11.09 6.43
N PRO A 472 -27.74 -12.10 6.55
CA PRO A 472 -28.14 -13.42 6.97
C PRO A 472 -28.49 -13.46 8.46
N ASP A 473 -29.49 -14.27 8.81
CA ASP A 473 -29.91 -14.54 10.19
C ASP A 473 -29.14 -15.77 10.69
N PRO A 474 -28.36 -15.68 11.79
CA PRO A 474 -27.57 -16.81 12.30
C PRO A 474 -28.38 -18.06 12.62
N GLU A 475 -29.66 -17.91 12.96
CA GLU A 475 -30.55 -19.02 13.33
C GLU A 475 -31.24 -19.67 12.12
N ARG A 476 -30.94 -19.19 10.90
CA ARG A 476 -31.57 -19.68 9.67
C ARG A 476 -30.54 -20.15 8.66
N VAL A 477 -30.95 -21.14 7.86
CA VAL A 477 -30.19 -21.57 6.68
C VAL A 477 -30.05 -20.39 5.70
N ALA A 478 -28.81 -19.97 5.49
CA ALA A 478 -28.43 -18.91 4.59
C ALA A 478 -28.20 -19.44 3.17
N VAL A 479 -27.65 -20.65 3.02
CA VAL A 479 -27.51 -21.31 1.73
C VAL A 479 -27.64 -22.82 1.85
N SER A 480 -28.46 -23.41 0.97
CA SER A 480 -28.47 -24.86 0.75
C SER A 480 -27.58 -25.20 -0.42
N MET A 481 -26.61 -26.08 -0.20
CA MET A 481 -25.61 -26.47 -1.17
C MET A 481 -25.77 -27.94 -1.60
N THR A 482 -25.60 -28.19 -2.89
CA THR A 482 -25.32 -29.52 -3.44
C THR A 482 -24.01 -29.45 -4.22
N VAL A 483 -23.03 -30.23 -3.82
CA VAL A 483 -21.76 -30.42 -4.53
C VAL A 483 -21.88 -31.69 -5.36
N ILE A 484 -21.43 -31.62 -6.62
CA ILE A 484 -21.35 -32.76 -7.53
C ILE A 484 -19.91 -32.85 -8.04
N THR A 485 -19.24 -33.95 -7.74
CA THR A 485 -17.87 -34.24 -8.17
C THR A 485 -17.84 -34.84 -9.58
N ASP A 486 -16.65 -34.92 -10.19
CA ASP A 486 -16.50 -35.38 -11.58
C ASP A 486 -16.81 -36.87 -11.78
N ASP A 487 -16.68 -37.68 -10.73
CA ASP A 487 -17.10 -39.09 -10.68
C ASP A 487 -18.62 -39.26 -10.48
N GLY A 488 -19.36 -38.16 -10.34
CA GLY A 488 -20.82 -38.15 -10.22
C GLY A 488 -21.33 -38.33 -8.80
N GLU A 489 -20.46 -38.42 -7.79
CA GLU A 489 -20.90 -38.37 -6.39
C GLU A 489 -21.53 -37.01 -6.07
N SER A 490 -22.52 -37.01 -5.19
CA SER A 490 -23.18 -35.79 -4.78
C SER A 490 -23.34 -35.72 -3.26
N PHE A 491 -23.00 -34.56 -2.71
CA PHE A 491 -23.11 -34.28 -1.29
C PHE A 491 -23.96 -33.02 -1.07
N LYS A 492 -24.79 -33.03 -0.02
CA LYS A 492 -25.65 -31.91 0.34
C LYS A 492 -25.30 -31.41 1.74
N GLN A 493 -25.23 -30.09 1.87
CA GLN A 493 -25.00 -29.43 3.15
C GLN A 493 -25.70 -28.08 3.16
N ASP A 494 -26.31 -27.76 4.29
CA ASP A 494 -26.83 -26.44 4.57
C ASP A 494 -25.79 -25.65 5.38
N LEU A 495 -25.73 -24.34 5.14
CA LEU A 495 -24.92 -23.40 5.90
C LEU A 495 -25.86 -22.34 6.50
N TYR A 496 -25.69 -22.10 7.80
CA TYR A 496 -26.41 -21.07 8.54
C TYR A 496 -25.79 -19.69 8.33
N GLY A 497 -26.54 -18.64 8.69
CA GLY A 497 -26.03 -17.28 8.62
C GLY A 497 -24.77 -17.08 9.47
N GLY A 498 -23.76 -16.40 8.90
CA GLY A 498 -22.49 -16.17 9.61
C GLY A 498 -21.47 -17.32 9.51
N GLU A 499 -21.84 -18.43 8.88
CA GLU A 499 -20.92 -19.54 8.67
C GLU A 499 -20.06 -19.37 7.41
N ILE A 500 -18.92 -20.06 7.41
CA ILE A 500 -18.05 -20.21 6.24
C ILE A 500 -17.69 -21.69 6.09
N LEU A 501 -17.53 -22.13 4.85
CA LEU A 501 -17.14 -23.50 4.52
C LEU A 501 -16.09 -23.51 3.41
N LEU A 502 -14.92 -24.04 3.71
CA LEU A 502 -13.88 -24.28 2.72
C LEU A 502 -13.99 -25.70 2.18
N LEU A 503 -14.37 -25.84 0.91
CA LEU A 503 -14.32 -27.10 0.19
C LEU A 503 -12.89 -27.36 -0.30
N PRO A 504 -12.23 -28.46 0.11
CA PRO A 504 -10.82 -28.71 -0.18
C PRO A 504 -10.56 -29.23 -1.61
N VAL A 505 -11.13 -28.55 -2.60
CA VAL A 505 -10.92 -28.87 -4.02
C VAL A 505 -9.56 -28.34 -4.43
N ARG A 506 -8.61 -29.24 -4.71
CA ARG A 506 -7.23 -28.89 -5.05
C ARG A 506 -7.08 -28.40 -6.50
N VAL A 507 -5.95 -27.76 -6.77
CA VAL A 507 -5.53 -27.35 -8.12
C VAL A 507 -5.67 -28.49 -9.12
N GLY A 508 -6.18 -28.19 -10.32
CA GLY A 508 -6.41 -29.16 -11.39
C GLY A 508 -7.70 -29.99 -11.24
N ARG A 509 -8.44 -29.85 -10.14
CA ARG A 509 -9.77 -30.46 -9.94
C ARG A 509 -10.87 -29.42 -10.08
N ALA A 510 -12.06 -29.87 -10.47
CA ALA A 510 -13.25 -29.03 -10.51
C ALA A 510 -14.45 -29.79 -9.95
N ILE A 511 -15.43 -29.03 -9.46
CA ILE A 511 -16.72 -29.54 -8.98
C ILE A 511 -17.84 -28.71 -9.57
N THR A 512 -19.04 -29.28 -9.67
CA THR A 512 -20.25 -28.50 -9.93
C THR A 512 -20.95 -28.20 -8.62
N VAL A 513 -21.09 -26.92 -8.29
CA VAL A 513 -21.87 -26.48 -7.14
C VAL A 513 -23.27 -26.03 -7.58
N ARG A 514 -24.28 -26.42 -6.81
CA ARG A 514 -25.64 -25.87 -6.88
C ARG A 514 -25.97 -25.25 -5.55
N LEU A 515 -26.15 -23.93 -5.54
CA LEU A 515 -26.46 -23.16 -4.34
C LEU A 515 -27.84 -22.55 -4.46
N LYS A 516 -28.58 -22.56 -3.36
CA LYS A 516 -29.86 -21.86 -3.21
C LYS A 516 -29.79 -20.96 -1.97
N ALA A 517 -29.78 -19.66 -2.20
CA ALA A 517 -29.76 -18.66 -1.14
C ALA A 517 -31.11 -18.61 -0.39
N GLY A 518 -31.01 -18.38 0.92
CA GLY A 518 -32.12 -18.18 1.84
C GLY A 518 -32.98 -16.97 1.47
N ARG A 519 -34.07 -16.76 2.21
CA ARG A 519 -34.97 -15.63 1.95
C ARG A 519 -34.25 -14.31 2.22
N GLY A 520 -34.29 -13.39 1.25
CA GLY A 520 -33.65 -12.07 1.35
C GLY A 520 -32.15 -12.05 0.99
N LEU A 521 -31.56 -13.20 0.69
CA LEU A 521 -30.16 -13.35 0.34
C LEU A 521 -29.99 -13.63 -1.15
N ARG A 522 -28.82 -13.27 -1.70
CA ARG A 522 -28.46 -13.48 -3.11
C ARG A 522 -27.00 -13.90 -3.25
N ILE A 523 -26.64 -14.40 -4.42
CA ILE A 523 -25.30 -14.79 -4.86
C ILE A 523 -25.12 -14.19 -6.25
N GLY A 524 -24.36 -13.10 -6.37
CA GLY A 524 -24.17 -12.38 -7.63
C GLY A 524 -25.50 -11.89 -8.21
N GLY A 525 -26.35 -11.28 -7.39
CA GLY A 525 -27.67 -10.80 -7.76
C GLY A 525 -28.77 -11.86 -7.93
N SER A 526 -28.44 -13.17 -7.91
CA SER A 526 -29.39 -14.28 -8.08
C SER A 526 -29.69 -15.03 -6.77
N ARG A 527 -30.86 -15.66 -6.65
CA ARG A 527 -31.15 -16.57 -5.52
C ARG A 527 -30.56 -17.97 -5.70
N THR A 528 -30.16 -18.33 -6.91
CA THR A 528 -29.63 -19.66 -7.22
C THR A 528 -28.40 -19.54 -8.09
N LEU A 529 -27.40 -20.37 -7.80
CA LEU A 529 -26.19 -20.51 -8.59
C LEU A 529 -26.03 -21.98 -8.98
N ARG A 530 -25.75 -22.26 -10.27
CA ARG A 530 -25.26 -23.56 -10.72
C ARG A 530 -24.06 -23.33 -11.62
N GLN A 531 -22.88 -23.71 -11.15
CA GLN A 531 -21.64 -23.46 -11.88
C GLN A 531 -20.61 -24.55 -11.62
N ARG A 532 -19.81 -24.87 -12.65
CA ARG A 532 -18.60 -25.68 -12.52
C ARG A 532 -17.46 -24.76 -12.10
N ILE A 533 -16.79 -25.09 -11.00
CA ILE A 533 -15.79 -24.24 -10.36
C ILE A 533 -14.52 -25.06 -10.14
N HIS A 534 -13.38 -24.45 -10.47
CA HIS A 534 -12.06 -25.03 -10.26
C HIS A 534 -11.56 -24.74 -8.84
N GLY A 535 -10.87 -25.71 -8.28
CA GLY A 535 -10.20 -25.58 -6.99
C GLY A 535 -8.86 -24.87 -7.08
N GLY A 536 -8.37 -24.38 -5.94
CA GLY A 536 -7.08 -23.72 -5.80
C GLY A 536 -6.21 -24.36 -4.71
N SER A 537 -5.12 -23.69 -4.32
CA SER A 537 -4.25 -24.14 -3.24
C SER A 537 -4.99 -24.18 -1.89
N ALA A 538 -5.91 -23.24 -1.65
CA ALA A 538 -6.83 -23.23 -0.52
C ALA A 538 -8.11 -24.05 -0.79
N GLY A 539 -8.76 -23.83 -1.95
CA GLY A 539 -10.00 -24.52 -2.33
C GLY A 539 -11.11 -23.58 -2.77
N ILE A 540 -12.36 -23.92 -2.46
CA ILE A 540 -13.55 -23.11 -2.76
C ILE A 540 -14.21 -22.69 -1.45
N LEU A 541 -14.24 -21.40 -1.16
CA LEU A 541 -14.81 -20.85 0.07
C LEU A 541 -16.25 -20.39 -0.17
N ILE A 542 -17.20 -21.05 0.47
CA ILE A 542 -18.60 -20.60 0.55
C ILE A 542 -18.73 -19.70 1.78
N ASP A 543 -19.10 -18.44 1.55
CA ASP A 543 -19.17 -17.41 2.60
C ASP A 543 -20.61 -16.94 2.81
N ALA A 544 -21.22 -17.43 3.90
CA ALA A 544 -22.59 -17.14 4.29
C ALA A 544 -22.69 -16.03 5.35
N ARG A 545 -21.65 -15.20 5.50
CA ARG A 545 -21.63 -14.05 6.45
C ARG A 545 -22.37 -12.83 5.94
N GLY A 546 -22.71 -12.78 4.65
CA GLY A 546 -23.37 -11.63 4.04
C GLY A 546 -22.40 -10.52 3.66
N ARG A 547 -22.94 -9.48 3.01
CA ARG A 547 -22.17 -8.31 2.53
C ARG A 547 -22.99 -7.03 2.70
N ALA A 548 -22.48 -5.99 3.36
CA ALA A 548 -21.23 -5.99 4.13
C ALA A 548 -21.29 -6.97 5.32
N ILE A 549 -20.14 -7.49 5.75
CA ILE A 549 -20.02 -8.37 6.92
C ILE A 549 -20.42 -7.58 8.18
N ASP A 550 -21.40 -8.07 8.90
CA ASP A 550 -21.88 -7.49 10.15
C ASP A 550 -21.20 -8.21 11.32
N LEU A 551 -20.26 -7.52 11.99
CA LEU A 551 -19.50 -8.07 13.10
C LEU A 551 -20.20 -7.76 14.43
N PRO A 552 -20.20 -8.69 15.41
CA PRO A 552 -20.71 -8.42 16.74
C PRO A 552 -20.02 -7.22 17.39
N ALA A 553 -20.81 -6.37 18.05
CA ALA A 553 -20.30 -5.19 18.73
C ALA A 553 -19.50 -5.57 20.00
N ASP A 554 -19.85 -6.67 20.66
CA ASP A 554 -19.19 -7.14 21.87
C ASP A 554 -17.93 -7.98 21.55
N ALA A 555 -16.84 -7.74 22.28
CA ALA A 555 -15.59 -8.47 22.08
C ALA A 555 -15.72 -9.97 22.40
N ALA A 556 -16.55 -10.35 23.39
CA ALA A 556 -16.72 -11.73 23.82
C ALA A 556 -17.26 -12.63 22.69
N THR A 557 -18.26 -12.16 21.93
CA THR A 557 -18.78 -12.92 20.77
C THR A 557 -17.75 -12.98 19.65
N ARG A 558 -17.01 -11.88 19.40
CA ARG A 558 -15.91 -11.90 18.42
C ARG A 558 -14.78 -12.84 18.83
N ALA A 559 -14.52 -12.98 20.12
CA ALA A 559 -13.52 -13.87 20.71
C ALA A 559 -13.77 -15.35 20.40
N VAL A 560 -15.03 -15.71 20.16
CA VAL A 560 -15.41 -17.04 19.69
C VAL A 560 -15.45 -17.10 18.17
N GLN A 561 -16.06 -16.09 17.53
CA GLN A 561 -16.41 -16.15 16.12
C GLN A 561 -15.20 -15.99 15.18
N ILE A 562 -14.33 -15.01 15.44
CA ILE A 562 -13.19 -14.71 14.55
C ILE A 562 -12.17 -15.87 14.55
N PRO A 563 -11.74 -16.41 15.72
CA PRO A 563 -10.84 -17.56 15.73
C PRO A 563 -11.48 -18.80 15.09
N LYS A 564 -12.78 -19.01 15.27
CA LYS A 564 -13.51 -20.12 14.64
C LYS A 564 -13.47 -20.05 13.12
N TRP A 565 -13.63 -18.86 12.53
CA TRP A 565 -13.49 -18.69 11.09
C TRP A 565 -12.08 -19.01 10.60
N ALA A 566 -11.05 -18.48 11.26
CA ALA A 566 -9.65 -18.75 10.90
C ALA A 566 -9.30 -20.25 11.02
N ALA A 567 -9.81 -20.91 12.06
CA ALA A 567 -9.66 -22.35 12.27
C ALA A 567 -10.34 -23.19 11.20
N HIS A 568 -11.60 -22.87 10.84
CA HIS A 568 -12.34 -23.59 9.80
C HIS A 568 -11.64 -23.57 8.44
N VAL A 569 -11.10 -22.42 8.01
CA VAL A 569 -10.38 -22.34 6.72
C VAL A 569 -8.98 -22.95 6.77
N ALA A 570 -8.43 -23.19 7.96
CA ALA A 570 -7.15 -23.87 8.15
C ALA A 570 -7.26 -25.36 8.48
N GLY A 571 -8.46 -25.85 8.81
CA GLY A 571 -8.64 -27.24 9.26
C GLY A 571 -7.89 -27.53 10.57
N ILE A 572 -7.79 -26.53 11.45
CA ILE A 572 -7.16 -26.62 12.77
C ILE A 572 -8.17 -26.26 13.87
N ASP A 573 -7.80 -26.47 15.13
CA ASP A 573 -8.61 -26.04 16.26
C ASP A 573 -8.60 -24.51 16.43
N ALA A 574 -9.73 -23.97 16.90
CA ALA A 574 -9.86 -22.55 17.18
C ALA A 574 -8.94 -22.15 18.33
N HIS A 575 -8.16 -21.09 18.12
CA HIS A 575 -7.37 -20.49 19.17
C HIS A 575 -8.30 -19.85 20.21
N THR A 576 -8.17 -20.27 21.47
CA THR A 576 -8.93 -19.71 22.58
C THR A 576 -8.34 -18.36 22.97
N ILE A 577 -9.17 -17.32 22.96
CA ILE A 577 -8.80 -16.00 23.44
C ILE A 577 -8.77 -16.01 24.99
N PRO A 578 -7.68 -15.57 25.63
CA PRO A 578 -7.61 -15.45 27.08
C PRO A 578 -8.68 -14.52 27.66
N ASP A 579 -9.33 -14.91 28.76
CA ASP A 579 -10.38 -14.10 29.42
C ASP A 579 -9.87 -12.71 29.84
N GLU A 580 -8.60 -12.61 30.21
CA GLU A 580 -7.95 -11.34 30.55
C GLU A 580 -7.92 -10.32 29.40
N TRP A 581 -8.05 -10.76 28.14
CA TRP A 581 -8.13 -9.87 26.98
C TRP A 581 -9.55 -9.34 26.75
N LEU A 582 -10.56 -9.92 27.40
CA LEU A 582 -11.95 -9.50 27.31
C LEU A 582 -12.33 -8.48 28.37
N VAL A 583 -11.44 -8.20 29.32
CA VAL A 583 -11.65 -7.18 30.34
C VAL A 583 -11.55 -5.80 29.68
N PRO A 584 -12.56 -4.93 29.84
CA PRO A 584 -12.53 -3.59 29.28
C PRO A 584 -11.28 -2.83 29.72
N VAL A 585 -10.55 -2.27 28.75
CA VAL A 585 -9.37 -1.47 29.02
C VAL A 585 -9.83 -0.13 29.60
N ALA A 586 -9.48 0.16 30.85
CA ALA A 586 -9.74 1.47 31.44
C ALA A 586 -9.05 2.54 30.57
N SER A 587 -9.80 3.55 30.13
CA SER A 587 -9.22 4.68 29.42
C SER A 587 -8.25 5.40 30.35
N SER A 588 -6.95 5.32 30.04
CA SER A 588 -5.87 5.90 30.84
C SER A 588 -5.95 7.43 30.97
N GLY A 589 -6.83 8.09 30.22
CA GLY A 589 -7.13 9.51 30.37
C GLY A 589 -7.79 9.89 31.70
N ALA A 590 -8.52 8.98 32.36
CA ALA A 590 -9.11 9.27 33.67
C ALA A 590 -8.12 9.09 34.83
N SER A 591 -7.02 8.37 34.62
CA SER A 591 -6.09 8.02 35.71
C SER A 591 -5.05 9.11 35.96
N LEU A 592 -4.54 9.77 34.92
CA LEU A 592 -3.50 10.80 35.09
C LEU A 592 -4.08 12.09 35.65
N ASP A 593 -5.23 12.56 35.15
CA ASP A 593 -5.91 13.73 35.70
C ASP A 593 -6.40 13.47 37.12
N ALA A 594 -6.92 12.28 37.43
CA ALA A 594 -7.29 11.93 38.81
C ALA A 594 -6.07 11.79 39.74
N MET A 595 -4.91 11.34 39.24
CA MET A 595 -3.66 11.29 40.01
C MET A 595 -3.07 12.68 40.21
N PHE A 596 -3.14 13.57 39.21
CA PHE A 596 -2.73 14.97 39.33
C PHE A 596 -3.68 15.76 40.22
N ASP A 597 -5.00 15.57 40.10
CA ASP A 597 -6.00 16.17 40.99
C ASP A 597 -5.85 15.64 42.42
N ALA A 598 -5.53 14.36 42.61
CA ALA A 598 -5.21 13.81 43.93
C ALA A 598 -3.90 14.38 44.49
N ALA A 599 -2.87 14.57 43.66
CA ALA A 599 -1.61 15.18 44.07
C ALA A 599 -1.77 16.69 44.37
N LEU A 600 -2.55 17.41 43.57
CA LEU A 600 -2.84 18.85 43.72
C LEU A 600 -3.82 19.13 44.85
N SER A 601 -4.73 18.19 45.17
CA SER A 601 -5.61 18.29 46.34
C SER A 601 -4.94 17.86 47.65
N ALA A 602 -3.90 17.02 47.58
CA ALA A 602 -3.06 16.67 48.72
C ALA A 602 -2.10 17.82 49.13
N ASP A 603 -1.80 18.73 48.20
CA ASP A 603 -0.94 19.92 48.43
C ASP A 603 -1.74 21.21 48.71
N ALA A 604 -3.02 21.09 49.10
CA ALA A 604 -3.77 22.20 49.66
C ALA A 604 -3.18 22.56 51.05
N GLY A 605 -2.13 23.38 51.03
CA GLY A 605 -1.51 23.98 52.20
C GLY A 605 -2.54 24.67 53.11
N PRO A 606 -2.18 24.88 54.38
CA PRO A 606 -3.13 25.20 55.43
C PRO A 606 -3.86 26.53 55.13
N SER A 607 -5.14 26.57 55.53
CA SER A 607 -6.06 27.66 55.25
C SER A 607 -5.53 29.03 55.71
N SER A 608 -6.07 30.12 55.16
CA SER A 608 -5.72 31.51 55.51
C SER A 608 -5.79 31.88 57.00
N ARG A 609 -6.33 31.00 57.86
CA ARG A 609 -6.27 31.12 59.33
C ARG A 609 -4.91 30.73 59.93
N ASP A 610 -4.13 29.89 59.24
CA ASP A 610 -2.85 29.38 59.74
C ASP A 610 -1.68 30.33 59.40
N MET A 611 -1.80 31.15 58.36
CA MET A 611 -0.83 32.21 58.02
C MET A 611 -0.84 33.40 59.00
N GLN A 612 -1.91 33.60 59.79
CA GLN A 612 -1.99 34.69 60.78
C GLN A 612 -1.30 34.37 62.12
N ARG A 613 -0.84 33.13 62.35
CA ARG A 613 -0.10 32.74 63.55
C ARG A 613 1.43 32.75 63.38
N ALA A 614 1.93 32.81 62.16
CA ALA A 614 3.37 32.81 61.87
C ALA A 614 3.98 34.21 61.67
N ALA A 615 3.16 35.27 61.63
CA ALA A 615 3.61 36.66 61.49
C ALA A 615 4.03 37.35 62.81
N ALA A 616 4.37 36.56 63.83
CA ALA A 616 4.75 37.04 65.15
C ALA A 616 5.94 36.24 65.71
N ALA A 617 7.05 36.27 64.98
CA ALA A 617 8.39 36.02 65.50
C ALA A 617 9.39 36.72 64.57
N GLU A 618 10.02 37.75 65.13
CA GLU A 618 10.95 38.73 64.55
C GLU A 618 12.08 38.07 63.73
N ASP A 619 12.47 38.65 62.59
CA ASP A 619 13.42 39.77 62.51
C ASP A 619 14.66 39.51 63.38
N ASP A 620 15.59 38.67 62.88
CA ASP A 620 17.01 38.89 63.13
C ASP A 620 17.90 38.13 62.15
N PHE A 621 18.99 38.80 61.77
CA PHE A 621 20.27 38.24 61.33
C PHE A 621 20.49 37.81 59.85
N PHE A 622 20.79 38.80 59.01
CA PHE A 622 21.81 38.63 57.97
C PHE A 622 23.21 38.61 58.65
N SER A 623 23.82 37.43 58.80
CA SER A 623 25.28 37.25 58.71
C SER A 623 25.65 35.77 58.90
N ASP A 624 26.04 35.10 57.82
CA ASP A 624 27.19 34.17 57.73
C ASP A 624 27.04 33.30 56.49
N VAL A 625 27.52 33.82 55.35
CA VAL A 625 27.90 32.98 54.21
C VAL A 625 29.37 32.65 54.40
N GLY A 626 29.62 31.62 55.21
CA GLY A 626 30.90 30.93 55.29
C GLY A 626 30.99 29.90 54.17
N ILE A 627 32.01 30.05 53.34
CA ILE A 627 32.43 29.07 52.33
C ILE A 627 32.99 27.85 53.08
N ASP A 628 32.40 26.68 52.88
CA ASP A 628 32.95 25.39 53.34
C ASP A 628 33.79 24.76 52.22
N PRO A 629 35.11 24.54 52.40
CA PRO A 629 35.98 23.98 51.40
C PRO A 629 36.22 22.48 51.66
N ASP A 630 35.24 21.62 51.36
CA ASP A 630 35.42 20.16 51.33
C ASP A 630 34.51 19.52 50.27
N LEU A 631 34.68 19.95 49.01
CA LEU A 631 34.06 19.36 47.82
C LEU A 631 35.13 18.78 46.87
N ASP A 632 36.05 17.99 47.42
CA ASP A 632 37.04 17.22 46.66
C ASP A 632 37.13 15.78 47.19
N ASP A 633 35.99 15.07 47.24
CA ASP A 633 36.01 13.60 47.45
C ASP A 633 34.72 12.91 46.98
N PHE A 634 34.38 13.02 45.69
CA PHE A 634 33.42 12.10 45.02
C PHE A 634 33.77 11.95 43.53
N LEU A 635 34.97 11.45 43.27
CA LEU A 635 35.32 10.78 42.01
C LEU A 635 35.89 9.41 42.37
N SER A 636 34.99 8.46 42.65
CA SER A 636 35.30 7.04 42.65
C SER A 636 34.47 6.36 41.57
N ASP A 637 35.18 5.67 40.69
CA ASP A 637 34.72 4.87 39.57
C ASP A 637 33.63 3.86 39.97
N ASP A 638 32.43 4.00 39.40
CA ASP A 638 31.49 2.91 39.21
C ASP A 638 30.74 3.20 37.90
N ASP A 639 31.19 2.59 36.81
CA ASP A 639 30.49 2.56 35.52
C ASP A 639 29.40 1.48 35.58
N PRO A 640 28.11 1.83 35.59
CA PRO A 640 27.02 0.86 35.68
C PRO A 640 26.78 0.06 34.39
N PHE A 641 27.66 0.15 33.39
CA PHE A 641 27.55 -0.55 32.10
C PHE A 641 28.67 -1.57 31.80
N ALA A 642 29.54 -1.87 32.77
CA ALA A 642 30.64 -2.83 32.60
C ALA A 642 30.20 -4.27 32.27
N ASP A 643 28.96 -4.67 32.57
CA ASP A 643 28.46 -6.05 32.37
C ASP A 643 27.84 -6.31 30.98
N LEU A 644 27.91 -5.37 30.03
CA LEU A 644 27.34 -5.56 28.68
C LEU A 644 28.34 -6.04 27.61
N ASP A 645 29.64 -6.09 27.91
CA ASP A 645 30.67 -6.49 26.95
C ASP A 645 31.03 -8.00 26.98
N GLU A 646 30.52 -8.79 27.92
CA GLU A 646 30.79 -10.25 27.98
C GLU A 646 29.86 -11.11 27.11
N LEU A 647 28.81 -10.55 26.49
CA LEU A 647 27.89 -11.31 25.61
C LEU A 647 28.28 -11.34 24.13
N ARG A 648 29.45 -10.79 23.75
CA ARG A 648 29.94 -10.79 22.36
C ARG A 648 30.92 -11.91 21.99
N ASN A 649 31.25 -12.81 22.93
CA ASN A 649 32.23 -13.90 22.70
C ASN A 649 31.69 -15.31 22.99
N LEU A 650 30.49 -15.65 22.52
CA LEU A 650 30.02 -17.04 22.45
C LEU A 650 29.33 -17.32 21.10
N SER A 651 30.13 -17.93 20.20
CA SER A 651 29.86 -18.75 19.00
C SER A 651 28.57 -18.56 18.20
#